data_AF-A0A928MLX8-F1
#
_entry.id   AF-A0A928MLX8-F1
#
_cell.length_a   1.000
_cell.length_b   1.000
_cell.length_c   1.000
_cell.angle_alpha   90.00
_cell.angle_beta   90.00
_cell.angle_gamma   90.00
#
_symmetry.space_group_name_H-M   'P 1'
#
loop_
_entity.id
_entity.type
_entity.pdbx_description
1 polymer ?
#
loop_
_entity_poly.entity_id
_entity_poly.type
_entity_poly.pdbx_seq_one_letter_code
_entity_poly.pdbx_strand_id
1 'polypeptide(L)'
;MNILREKAVVKTYNKFTKLPLGAVTPRGWLREQLQRNKEGFGGHMDELEPDLLGTPWINYKSITKTPFLGEVADWVAAGWGGELSGLYWTGLVQLAYTLQDKELIEKASRWVEGVLKHQEPDGYLGTFPANVDRNKDYNPWGAAWGYRALLSFHEATGRQDVLDAVYGGLLWFCDNWKNHKTDYAGPLIMEPMIIVYGYTGDRRLVEFCEDWQKWLEDNSRWQNKVSQYLSDKLPYLSMHAVAYGEEVKNPALIYCVTGEEKLLEASLNGTRKALRRVVQTTGGVSSCSEFLSPKGAANETEYCNYATFQHTYSWLALLTGEGCWADEMERSLFNGAQGARKKDERAIAYFTSPNQLQANRDSSTYADWAEYGVYTPCYHVPCCCTNAVRLIPEYLRSMIMLDKEDEVYLLCYGPADVKSPKLDFAIDTLYPFRETITLQITRGQREKLHVRIPGWCKKPLATVNGKEIELIKDGKGFARIAAALSAGDMVELHFPMEIKIVKVDDSHSASKFPISIERGPLVYALPVPVRWAEYPGNPITPLPEGWCWYEAFPDLDFSAGDGFAPHWNASWAKAVDENLTPNQIRVVETEVDGYVWEKPPVALEVPLYHAKLAHMFLSPRMGEAWEVPLDVEGNAEYCTMVPHGCTNLRITYLPRANV
;
A
#
# COMPACT_ATOMS: atom_id res chain seq x y z
N MET A 1 -12.30 1.28 -6.65
CA MET A 1 -13.65 1.09 -7.21
C MET A 1 -14.44 2.36 -6.99
N ASN A 2 -15.19 2.76 -7.99
CA ASN A 2 -15.91 4.02 -8.01
C ASN A 2 -17.38 3.80 -7.63
N ILE A 3 -17.88 4.60 -6.68
CA ILE A 3 -19.31 4.82 -6.54
C ILE A 3 -19.64 5.84 -7.64
N LEU A 4 -19.73 5.36 -8.89
CA LEU A 4 -19.83 6.20 -10.09
C LEU A 4 -21.07 7.08 -9.98
N ARG A 5 -20.87 8.38 -9.72
CA ARG A 5 -21.92 9.37 -9.55
C ARG A 5 -22.92 9.46 -10.71
N GLU A 6 -22.47 9.28 -11.96
CA GLU A 6 -23.34 9.30 -13.14
C GLU A 6 -24.31 8.10 -13.20
N LYS A 7 -23.97 7.01 -12.50
CA LYS A 7 -24.78 5.78 -12.44
C LYS A 7 -25.34 5.51 -11.04
N ALA A 8 -24.99 6.34 -10.05
CA ALA A 8 -25.50 6.20 -8.70
C ALA A 8 -26.99 6.56 -8.68
N VAL A 9 -27.84 5.56 -8.51
CA VAL A 9 -29.30 5.76 -8.42
C VAL A 9 -29.74 6.24 -7.03
N VAL A 10 -28.77 6.36 -6.11
CA VAL A 10 -28.99 6.71 -4.69
C VAL A 10 -28.16 7.91 -4.25
N LYS A 11 -28.69 8.62 -3.25
CA LYS A 11 -27.97 9.72 -2.59
C LYS A 11 -26.78 9.16 -1.80
N THR A 12 -25.63 9.81 -1.94
CA THR A 12 -24.41 9.47 -1.20
C THR A 12 -23.78 10.70 -0.51
N TYR A 13 -23.03 10.43 0.56
CA TYR A 13 -22.42 11.44 1.45
C TYR A 13 -20.92 11.68 1.20
N ASN A 14 -20.29 10.92 0.30
CA ASN A 14 -18.93 11.18 -0.14
C ASN A 14 -18.74 12.60 -0.71
N LYS A 15 -17.55 13.17 -0.49
CA LYS A 15 -17.18 14.49 -1.03
C LYS A 15 -16.66 14.38 -2.45
N PHE A 16 -15.90 13.32 -2.74
CA PHE A 16 -15.34 13.09 -4.04
C PHE A 16 -15.78 11.76 -4.67
N THR A 17 -15.53 11.61 -5.95
CA THR A 17 -15.70 10.39 -6.75
C THR A 17 -14.40 10.14 -7.52
N LYS A 18 -14.11 8.88 -7.86
CA LYS A 18 -12.90 8.55 -8.63
C LYS A 18 -13.17 8.77 -10.13
N LEU A 19 -12.11 8.85 -10.93
CA LEU A 19 -12.26 8.64 -12.36
C LEU A 19 -12.39 7.13 -12.67
N PRO A 20 -13.03 6.75 -13.79
CA PRO A 20 -13.06 5.37 -14.24
C PRO A 20 -11.65 4.76 -14.40
N LEU A 21 -11.52 3.45 -14.21
CA LEU A 21 -10.26 2.74 -14.43
C LEU A 21 -9.80 2.93 -15.90
N GLY A 22 -8.55 3.35 -16.08
CA GLY A 22 -7.97 3.67 -17.41
C GLY A 22 -8.07 5.15 -17.82
N ALA A 23 -8.73 6.00 -17.01
CA ALA A 23 -8.79 7.45 -17.24
C ALA A 23 -7.52 8.20 -16.80
N VAL A 24 -6.75 7.61 -15.89
CA VAL A 24 -5.41 8.07 -15.51
C VAL A 24 -4.41 6.98 -15.93
N THR A 25 -3.47 7.33 -16.80
CA THR A 25 -2.47 6.38 -17.33
C THR A 25 -1.05 6.86 -17.04
N PRO A 26 -0.09 5.96 -16.78
CA PRO A 26 1.23 6.35 -16.30
C PRO A 26 2.14 6.87 -17.42
N ARG A 27 3.02 7.82 -17.06
CA ARG A 27 4.15 8.33 -17.87
C ARG A 27 5.47 8.17 -17.10
N GLY A 28 6.58 8.54 -17.71
CA GLY A 28 7.90 8.67 -17.06
C GLY A 28 8.30 7.44 -16.23
N TRP A 29 8.91 7.68 -15.07
CA TRP A 29 9.36 6.62 -14.16
C TRP A 29 8.22 5.71 -13.66
N LEU A 30 7.00 6.26 -13.53
CA LEU A 30 5.85 5.50 -13.06
C LEU A 30 5.38 4.48 -14.10
N ARG A 31 5.50 4.81 -15.39
CA ARG A 31 5.25 3.87 -16.49
C ARG A 31 6.31 2.78 -16.53
N GLU A 32 7.59 3.14 -16.41
CA GLU A 32 8.68 2.17 -16.36
C GLU A 32 8.47 1.17 -15.22
N GLN A 33 8.09 1.65 -14.03
CA GLN A 33 7.83 0.77 -12.89
C GLN A 33 6.66 -0.20 -13.15
N LEU A 34 5.54 0.28 -13.71
CA LEU A 34 4.41 -0.60 -14.01
C LEU A 34 4.73 -1.60 -15.14
N GLN A 35 5.59 -1.24 -16.10
CA GLN A 35 6.10 -2.17 -17.11
C GLN A 35 6.98 -3.25 -16.49
N ARG A 36 7.90 -2.88 -15.59
CA ARG A 36 8.68 -3.85 -14.80
C ARG A 36 7.78 -4.76 -13.98
N ASN A 37 6.71 -4.24 -13.39
CA ASN A 37 5.75 -5.07 -12.65
C ASN A 37 4.98 -6.04 -13.55
N LYS A 38 4.63 -5.64 -14.78
CA LYS A 38 4.10 -6.54 -15.82
C LYS A 38 5.10 -7.65 -16.16
N GLU A 39 6.36 -7.29 -16.44
CA GLU A 39 7.42 -8.25 -16.83
C GLU A 39 7.90 -9.12 -15.66
N GLY A 40 7.73 -8.63 -14.43
CA GLY A 40 8.04 -9.30 -13.17
C GLY A 40 6.87 -10.13 -12.65
N PHE A 41 6.83 -10.38 -11.33
CA PHE A 41 5.82 -11.31 -10.79
C PHE A 41 4.38 -10.84 -11.05
N GLY A 42 4.14 -9.52 -11.17
CA GLY A 42 2.80 -8.95 -11.29
C GLY A 42 2.04 -9.36 -12.55
N GLY A 43 2.72 -9.58 -13.68
CA GLY A 43 2.08 -10.11 -14.89
C GLY A 43 2.01 -11.63 -14.94
N HIS A 44 2.72 -12.33 -14.04
CA HIS A 44 3.02 -13.76 -14.15
C HIS A 44 2.59 -14.60 -12.93
N MET A 45 1.91 -14.04 -11.91
CA MET A 45 1.54 -14.81 -10.71
C MET A 45 0.69 -16.06 -10.99
N ASP A 46 -0.22 -16.02 -11.95
CA ASP A 46 -1.02 -17.18 -12.36
C ASP A 46 -0.22 -18.25 -13.11
N GLU A 47 0.99 -17.93 -13.58
CA GLU A 47 1.95 -18.87 -14.13
C GLU A 47 2.89 -19.41 -13.04
N LEU A 48 3.21 -18.56 -12.04
CA LEU A 48 4.02 -18.91 -10.88
C LEU A 48 3.26 -19.83 -9.90
N GLU A 49 1.95 -19.62 -9.77
CA GLU A 49 1.07 -20.39 -8.88
C GLU A 49 -0.34 -20.55 -9.50
N PRO A 50 -0.48 -21.40 -10.53
CA PRO A 50 -1.74 -21.62 -11.27
C PRO A 50 -2.85 -22.21 -10.39
N ASP A 51 -2.45 -22.94 -9.35
CA ASP A 51 -3.29 -23.74 -8.49
C ASP A 51 -4.01 -22.87 -7.42
N LEU A 52 -3.35 -21.83 -6.90
CA LEU A 52 -3.97 -20.86 -5.97
C LEU A 52 -4.45 -19.56 -6.60
N LEU A 53 -3.99 -19.19 -7.80
CA LEU A 53 -4.24 -17.85 -8.35
C LEU A 53 -4.98 -17.91 -9.68
N GLY A 54 -4.60 -18.81 -10.57
CA GLY A 54 -5.18 -18.91 -11.93
C GLY A 54 -6.56 -19.57 -11.97
N THR A 55 -6.78 -20.60 -11.16
CA THR A 55 -7.96 -21.49 -11.23
C THR A 55 -8.99 -21.49 -10.08
N PRO A 56 -8.90 -20.76 -8.94
CA PRO A 56 -9.74 -21.09 -7.76
C PRO A 56 -11.25 -20.94 -7.87
N TRP A 57 -11.75 -20.11 -8.79
CA TRP A 57 -13.19 -20.02 -9.07
C TRP A 57 -13.70 -21.22 -9.89
N ILE A 58 -12.79 -22.06 -10.37
CA ILE A 58 -12.98 -23.14 -11.34
C ILE A 58 -12.61 -24.49 -10.72
N ASN A 59 -11.61 -24.57 -9.83
CA ASN A 59 -11.17 -25.84 -9.23
C ASN A 59 -10.61 -25.66 -7.80
N TYR A 60 -11.33 -26.19 -6.80
CA TYR A 60 -10.94 -26.11 -5.38
C TYR A 60 -9.96 -27.22 -4.93
N LYS A 61 -9.65 -28.22 -5.78
CA LYS A 61 -8.87 -29.42 -5.41
C LYS A 61 -7.34 -29.25 -5.47
N SER A 62 -6.84 -28.05 -5.71
CA SER A 62 -5.41 -27.77 -5.89
C SER A 62 -4.63 -27.61 -4.57
N ILE A 63 -5.31 -27.43 -3.43
CA ILE A 63 -4.67 -27.04 -2.14
C ILE A 63 -4.92 -28.08 -1.03
N THR A 64 -5.43 -29.27 -1.37
CA THR A 64 -5.82 -30.28 -0.36
C THR A 64 -4.64 -30.81 0.46
N LYS A 65 -3.41 -30.50 0.06
CA LYS A 65 -2.19 -30.77 0.81
C LYS A 65 -1.14 -29.70 0.55
N THR A 66 -0.60 -29.09 1.60
CA THR A 66 0.59 -28.22 1.47
C THR A 66 1.79 -28.89 2.15
N PRO A 67 3.02 -28.59 1.71
CA PRO A 67 4.23 -29.06 2.41
C PRO A 67 4.28 -28.64 3.89
N PHE A 68 3.53 -27.60 4.26
CA PHE A 68 3.65 -26.88 5.53
C PHE A 68 2.53 -27.18 6.53
N LEU A 69 1.29 -27.35 6.07
CA LEU A 69 0.13 -27.65 6.93
C LEU A 69 -0.32 -29.11 6.85
N GLY A 70 0.29 -29.92 5.98
CA GLY A 70 -0.17 -31.28 5.72
C GLY A 70 -1.51 -31.26 4.99
N GLU A 71 -2.47 -32.07 5.44
CA GLU A 71 -3.84 -32.03 4.90
C GLU A 71 -4.54 -30.73 5.31
N VAL A 72 -4.99 -29.98 4.30
CA VAL A 72 -5.72 -28.72 4.52
C VAL A 72 -7.21 -29.00 4.42
N ALA A 73 -7.98 -28.53 5.41
CA ALA A 73 -9.43 -28.67 5.37
C ALA A 73 -10.01 -27.96 4.15
N ASP A 74 -10.99 -28.59 3.48
CA ASP A 74 -11.56 -28.08 2.22
C ASP A 74 -12.03 -26.62 2.30
N TRP A 75 -12.54 -26.19 3.46
CA TRP A 75 -12.99 -24.81 3.66
C TRP A 75 -11.84 -23.79 3.76
N VAL A 76 -10.66 -24.21 4.23
CA VAL A 76 -9.45 -23.37 4.25
C VAL A 76 -8.92 -23.24 2.83
N ALA A 77 -8.87 -24.35 2.09
CA ALA A 77 -8.50 -24.33 0.67
C ALA A 77 -9.44 -23.41 -0.14
N ALA A 78 -10.75 -23.55 0.02
CA ALA A 78 -11.74 -22.68 -0.62
C ALA A 78 -11.55 -21.21 -0.23
N GLY A 79 -11.33 -20.93 1.06
CA GLY A 79 -11.08 -19.59 1.58
C GLY A 79 -9.84 -18.92 0.99
N TRP A 80 -8.69 -19.58 1.09
CA TRP A 80 -7.42 -19.09 0.57
C TRP A 80 -7.42 -18.97 -0.95
N GLY A 81 -8.02 -19.93 -1.67
CA GLY A 81 -8.19 -19.82 -3.11
C GLY A 81 -9.01 -18.58 -3.51
N GLY A 82 -10.06 -18.27 -2.76
CA GLY A 82 -10.88 -17.07 -2.97
C GLY A 82 -10.12 -15.78 -2.70
N GLU A 83 -9.45 -15.70 -1.55
CA GLU A 83 -8.64 -14.54 -1.17
C GLU A 83 -7.50 -14.29 -2.17
N LEU A 84 -6.62 -15.27 -2.36
CA LEU A 84 -5.36 -15.08 -3.09
C LEU A 84 -5.62 -14.83 -4.58
N SER A 85 -6.54 -15.57 -5.20
CA SER A 85 -6.96 -15.31 -6.58
C SER A 85 -7.65 -13.95 -6.68
N GLY A 86 -8.60 -13.65 -5.82
CA GLY A 86 -9.29 -12.35 -5.84
C GLY A 86 -8.34 -11.16 -5.68
N LEU A 87 -7.33 -11.29 -4.80
CA LEU A 87 -6.24 -10.32 -4.62
C LEU A 87 -5.45 -10.13 -5.92
N TYR A 88 -4.99 -11.22 -6.52
CA TYR A 88 -4.20 -11.16 -7.74
C TYR A 88 -4.97 -10.51 -8.88
N TRP A 89 -6.18 -10.99 -9.17
CA TRP A 89 -6.99 -10.48 -10.28
C TRP A 89 -7.48 -9.06 -10.04
N THR A 90 -7.68 -8.65 -8.78
CA THR A 90 -7.89 -7.24 -8.45
C THR A 90 -6.70 -6.39 -8.88
N GLY A 91 -5.47 -6.84 -8.61
CA GLY A 91 -4.25 -6.16 -9.06
C GLY A 91 -4.06 -6.19 -10.57
N LEU A 92 -4.21 -7.37 -11.18
CA LEU A 92 -3.99 -7.56 -12.61
C LEU A 92 -4.98 -6.77 -13.46
N VAL A 93 -6.28 -6.76 -13.12
CA VAL A 93 -7.28 -5.93 -13.81
C VAL A 93 -6.87 -4.47 -13.75
N GLN A 94 -6.50 -3.98 -12.55
CA GLN A 94 -6.09 -2.59 -12.40
C GLN A 94 -4.81 -2.28 -13.18
N LEU A 95 -3.80 -3.15 -13.15
CA LEU A 95 -2.57 -3.03 -13.93
C LEU A 95 -2.85 -2.99 -15.44
N ALA A 96 -3.66 -3.92 -15.93
CA ALA A 96 -3.99 -4.10 -17.35
C ALA A 96 -4.59 -2.82 -17.95
N TYR A 97 -5.65 -2.30 -17.34
CA TYR A 97 -6.35 -1.11 -17.85
C TYR A 97 -5.57 0.19 -17.56
N THR A 98 -4.76 0.22 -16.51
CA THR A 98 -3.86 1.35 -16.23
C THR A 98 -2.77 1.48 -17.29
N LEU A 99 -2.15 0.36 -17.69
CA LEU A 99 -1.16 0.33 -18.77
C LEU A 99 -1.79 0.38 -20.17
N GLN A 100 -3.10 0.15 -20.27
CA GLN A 100 -3.80 -0.11 -21.54
C GLN A 100 -3.15 -1.26 -22.32
N ASP A 101 -2.70 -2.28 -21.59
CA ASP A 101 -1.96 -3.40 -22.13
C ASP A 101 -2.91 -4.49 -22.65
N LYS A 102 -2.88 -4.74 -23.96
CA LYS A 102 -3.83 -5.66 -24.62
C LYS A 102 -3.73 -7.09 -24.11
N GLU A 103 -2.52 -7.57 -23.86
CA GLU A 103 -2.27 -8.94 -23.41
C GLU A 103 -2.82 -9.15 -21.99
N LEU A 104 -2.54 -8.22 -21.07
CA LEU A 104 -3.10 -8.29 -19.72
C LEU A 104 -4.62 -8.10 -19.72
N ILE A 105 -5.18 -7.26 -20.60
CA ILE A 105 -6.63 -7.09 -20.74
C ILE A 105 -7.29 -8.40 -21.21
N GLU A 106 -6.70 -9.09 -22.20
CA GLU A 106 -7.18 -10.39 -22.66
C GLU A 106 -7.09 -11.45 -21.56
N LYS A 107 -5.98 -11.45 -20.80
CA LYS A 107 -5.76 -12.33 -19.64
C LYS A 107 -6.83 -12.12 -18.57
N ALA A 108 -7.06 -10.87 -18.17
CA ALA A 108 -8.13 -10.50 -17.24
C ALA A 108 -9.53 -10.87 -17.75
N SER A 109 -9.79 -10.64 -19.04
CA SER A 109 -11.09 -10.98 -19.65
C SER A 109 -11.37 -12.49 -19.60
N ARG A 110 -10.36 -13.33 -19.90
CA ARG A 110 -10.52 -14.80 -19.79
C ARG A 110 -10.85 -15.25 -18.37
N TRP A 111 -10.22 -14.65 -17.36
CA TRP A 111 -10.54 -14.95 -15.98
C TRP A 111 -11.98 -14.55 -15.63
N VAL A 112 -12.41 -13.33 -15.99
CA VAL A 112 -13.79 -12.87 -15.77
C VAL A 112 -14.80 -13.81 -16.42
N GLU A 113 -14.60 -14.19 -17.69
CA GLU A 113 -15.46 -15.16 -18.38
C GLU A 113 -15.49 -16.53 -17.69
N GLY A 114 -14.36 -16.95 -17.11
CA GLY A 114 -14.28 -18.16 -16.30
C GLY A 114 -15.13 -18.06 -15.04
N VAL A 115 -15.00 -16.97 -14.28
CA VAL A 115 -15.74 -16.72 -13.04
C VAL A 115 -17.25 -16.68 -13.28
N LEU A 116 -17.71 -15.94 -14.30
CA LEU A 116 -19.14 -15.79 -14.59
C LEU A 116 -19.83 -17.13 -14.91
N LYS A 117 -19.12 -18.07 -15.56
CA LYS A 117 -19.66 -19.41 -15.86
C LYS A 117 -19.87 -20.30 -14.64
N HIS A 118 -19.28 -19.94 -13.50
CA HIS A 118 -19.38 -20.70 -12.25
C HIS A 118 -20.43 -20.13 -11.29
N GLN A 119 -21.17 -19.09 -11.67
CA GLN A 119 -22.29 -18.63 -10.85
C GLN A 119 -23.36 -19.72 -10.78
N GLU A 120 -23.76 -20.08 -9.56
CA GLU A 120 -24.76 -21.11 -9.32
C GLU A 120 -26.18 -20.58 -9.58
N PRO A 121 -27.17 -21.47 -9.85
CA PRO A 121 -28.54 -21.07 -10.15
C PRO A 121 -29.25 -20.28 -9.03
N ASP A 122 -28.82 -20.44 -7.78
CA ASP A 122 -29.33 -19.69 -6.62
C ASP A 122 -28.65 -18.32 -6.43
N GLY A 123 -27.73 -17.96 -7.33
CA GLY A 123 -26.98 -16.71 -7.33
C GLY A 123 -25.61 -16.79 -6.66
N TYR A 124 -25.27 -17.88 -5.95
CA TYR A 124 -23.97 -17.99 -5.29
C TYR A 124 -22.82 -17.84 -6.28
N LEU A 125 -21.89 -16.95 -5.95
CA LEU A 125 -20.67 -16.70 -6.71
C LEU A 125 -19.51 -16.62 -5.73
N GLY A 126 -18.83 -17.75 -5.52
CA GLY A 126 -17.70 -17.84 -4.60
C GLY A 126 -16.93 -19.13 -4.79
N THR A 127 -15.84 -19.29 -4.04
CA THR A 127 -14.93 -20.43 -4.14
C THR A 127 -15.33 -21.63 -3.28
N PHE A 128 -16.41 -21.55 -2.50
CA PHE A 128 -16.88 -22.65 -1.66
C PHE A 128 -17.89 -23.50 -2.44
N PRO A 129 -17.51 -24.71 -2.91
CA PRO A 129 -18.45 -25.59 -3.61
C PRO A 129 -19.57 -26.06 -2.67
N ALA A 130 -20.70 -26.50 -3.23
CA ALA A 130 -21.90 -26.84 -2.47
C ALA A 130 -21.70 -27.94 -1.40
N ASN A 131 -20.65 -28.76 -1.52
CA ASN A 131 -20.31 -29.81 -0.55
C ASN A 131 -19.39 -29.34 0.60
N VAL A 132 -18.96 -28.07 0.59
CA VAL A 132 -18.15 -27.45 1.64
C VAL A 132 -19.03 -26.49 2.45
N ASP A 133 -18.83 -26.46 3.77
CA ASP A 133 -19.56 -25.55 4.65
C ASP A 133 -19.32 -24.10 4.26
N ARG A 134 -20.35 -23.47 3.68
CA ARG A 134 -20.31 -22.07 3.26
C ARG A 134 -20.38 -21.10 4.42
N ASN A 135 -20.70 -21.50 5.65
CA ASN A 135 -20.81 -20.60 6.82
C ASN A 135 -19.47 -20.44 7.55
N LYS A 136 -18.40 -20.23 6.79
CA LYS A 136 -17.05 -19.97 7.30
C LYS A 136 -16.64 -18.54 6.99
N ASP A 137 -16.02 -17.87 7.97
CA ASP A 137 -15.59 -16.46 7.88
C ASP A 137 -14.85 -16.12 6.57
N TYR A 138 -14.03 -17.05 6.06
CA TYR A 138 -13.28 -16.88 4.82
C TYR A 138 -14.12 -16.86 3.53
N ASN A 139 -15.38 -17.31 3.54
CA ASN A 139 -16.24 -17.30 2.36
C ASN A 139 -16.59 -15.86 1.92
N PRO A 140 -17.20 -15.01 2.77
CA PRO A 140 -17.44 -13.60 2.42
C PRO A 140 -16.14 -12.83 2.19
N TRP A 141 -15.05 -13.17 2.89
CA TRP A 141 -13.73 -12.59 2.66
C TRP A 141 -13.20 -12.87 1.25
N GLY A 142 -13.14 -14.15 0.85
CA GLY A 142 -12.67 -14.54 -0.49
C GLY A 142 -13.59 -14.02 -1.60
N ALA A 143 -14.91 -14.07 -1.39
CA ALA A 143 -15.88 -13.51 -2.33
C ALA A 143 -15.68 -12.00 -2.53
N ALA A 144 -15.45 -11.24 -1.45
CA ALA A 144 -15.25 -9.79 -1.54
C ALA A 144 -14.03 -9.41 -2.40
N TRP A 145 -12.93 -10.18 -2.31
CA TRP A 145 -11.74 -9.97 -3.16
C TRP A 145 -12.02 -10.25 -4.64
N GLY A 146 -12.72 -11.34 -4.97
CA GLY A 146 -13.15 -11.59 -6.34
C GLY A 146 -14.11 -10.53 -6.87
N TYR A 147 -15.06 -10.10 -6.05
CA TYR A 147 -16.00 -9.04 -6.41
C TYR A 147 -15.27 -7.71 -6.65
N ARG A 148 -14.20 -7.40 -5.92
CA ARG A 148 -13.37 -6.21 -6.16
C ARG A 148 -12.72 -6.22 -7.55
N ALA A 149 -12.26 -7.38 -8.01
CA ALA A 149 -11.73 -7.55 -9.36
C ALA A 149 -12.83 -7.39 -10.43
N LEU A 150 -13.98 -8.07 -10.25
CA LEU A 150 -15.12 -7.99 -11.17
C LEU A 150 -15.69 -6.57 -11.27
N LEU A 151 -15.82 -5.87 -10.14
CA LEU A 151 -16.30 -4.49 -10.11
C LEU A 151 -15.30 -3.52 -10.77
N SER A 152 -14.00 -3.76 -10.62
CA SER A 152 -12.97 -3.01 -11.35
C SER A 152 -13.03 -3.26 -12.87
N PHE A 153 -13.33 -4.50 -13.28
CA PHE A 153 -13.52 -4.86 -14.68
C PHE A 153 -14.81 -4.25 -15.27
N HIS A 154 -15.92 -4.28 -14.53
CA HIS A 154 -17.16 -3.59 -14.89
C HIS A 154 -16.91 -2.08 -15.06
N GLU A 155 -16.19 -1.46 -14.12
CA GLU A 155 -15.85 -0.04 -14.18
C GLU A 155 -15.07 0.33 -15.46
N ALA A 156 -14.15 -0.53 -15.89
CA ALA A 156 -13.33 -0.29 -17.08
C ALA A 156 -14.06 -0.56 -18.41
N THR A 157 -15.01 -1.51 -18.42
CA THR A 157 -15.63 -2.01 -19.67
C THR A 157 -17.08 -1.61 -19.86
N GLY A 158 -17.77 -1.26 -18.78
CA GLY A 158 -19.23 -1.06 -18.77
C GLY A 158 -20.06 -2.34 -18.89
N ARG A 159 -19.46 -3.54 -18.82
CA ARG A 159 -20.14 -4.85 -18.92
C ARG A 159 -21.19 -5.05 -17.83
N GLN A 160 -22.46 -4.91 -18.16
CA GLN A 160 -23.55 -4.98 -17.18
C GLN A 160 -23.74 -6.37 -16.56
N ASP A 161 -23.56 -7.42 -17.34
CA ASP A 161 -23.62 -8.82 -16.89
C ASP A 161 -22.59 -9.15 -15.79
N VAL A 162 -21.42 -8.48 -15.79
CA VAL A 162 -20.44 -8.60 -14.70
C VAL A 162 -20.97 -7.99 -13.40
N LEU A 163 -21.61 -6.82 -13.48
CA LEU A 163 -22.24 -6.17 -12.33
C LEU A 163 -23.43 -7.00 -11.82
N ASP A 164 -24.26 -7.53 -12.72
CA ASP A 164 -25.42 -8.36 -12.39
C ASP A 164 -24.99 -9.65 -11.67
N ALA A 165 -23.87 -10.27 -12.09
CA ALA A 165 -23.34 -11.45 -11.43
C ALA A 165 -22.88 -11.16 -9.99
N VAL A 166 -22.11 -10.07 -9.78
CA VAL A 166 -21.72 -9.64 -8.43
C VAL A 166 -22.95 -9.32 -7.58
N TYR A 167 -23.94 -8.63 -8.16
CA TYR A 167 -25.18 -8.30 -7.46
C TYR A 167 -25.94 -9.54 -7.02
N GLY A 168 -26.12 -10.54 -7.91
CA GLY A 168 -26.73 -11.83 -7.55
C GLY A 168 -25.97 -12.55 -6.43
N GLY A 169 -24.63 -12.56 -6.50
CA GLY A 169 -23.79 -13.14 -5.46
C GLY A 169 -23.92 -12.45 -4.10
N LEU A 170 -24.06 -11.13 -4.07
CA LEU A 170 -24.29 -10.37 -2.83
C LEU A 170 -25.69 -10.59 -2.25
N LEU A 171 -26.71 -10.75 -3.09
CA LEU A 171 -28.06 -11.10 -2.63
C LEU A 171 -28.08 -12.49 -1.99
N TRP A 172 -27.32 -13.45 -2.54
CA TRP A 172 -27.16 -14.76 -1.92
C TRP A 172 -26.62 -14.62 -0.49
N PHE A 173 -25.61 -13.78 -0.25
CA PHE A 173 -25.12 -13.50 1.11
C PHE A 173 -26.22 -12.86 1.98
N CYS A 174 -26.98 -11.89 1.46
CA CYS A 174 -28.08 -11.28 2.22
C CYS A 174 -29.10 -12.32 2.73
N ASP A 175 -29.46 -13.28 1.87
CA ASP A 175 -30.47 -14.29 2.18
C ASP A 175 -29.93 -15.41 3.09
N ASN A 176 -28.67 -15.82 2.89
CA ASN A 176 -28.11 -16.99 3.56
C ASN A 176 -27.29 -16.66 4.82
N TRP A 177 -26.78 -15.42 4.98
CA TRP A 177 -25.86 -15.06 6.06
C TRP A 177 -26.46 -14.22 7.18
N LYS A 178 -27.75 -13.91 7.12
CA LYS A 178 -28.42 -13.07 8.14
C LYS A 178 -28.14 -13.53 9.58
N ASN A 179 -28.04 -14.84 9.82
CA ASN A 179 -27.79 -15.42 11.15
C ASN A 179 -26.39 -16.06 11.31
N HIS A 180 -25.46 -15.83 10.37
CA HIS A 180 -24.14 -16.47 10.32
C HIS A 180 -22.97 -15.47 10.31
N LYS A 181 -23.19 -14.27 10.86
CA LYS A 181 -22.18 -13.21 10.93
C LYS A 181 -20.94 -13.64 11.71
N THR A 182 -19.79 -13.13 11.28
CA THR A 182 -18.48 -13.41 11.86
C THR A 182 -17.70 -12.11 12.11
N ASP A 183 -16.63 -12.18 12.89
CA ASP A 183 -15.94 -11.01 13.43
C ASP A 183 -14.47 -10.90 13.01
N TYR A 184 -13.94 -11.74 12.12
CA TYR A 184 -12.52 -11.71 11.75
C TYR A 184 -12.25 -10.99 10.42
N ALA A 185 -12.60 -11.62 9.29
CA ALA A 185 -12.34 -11.11 7.95
C ALA A 185 -13.62 -11.02 7.11
N GLY A 186 -14.66 -11.79 7.47
CA GLY A 186 -15.95 -11.77 6.79
C GLY A 186 -16.60 -10.39 6.60
N PRO A 187 -16.45 -9.41 7.52
CA PRO A 187 -16.96 -8.05 7.33
C PRO A 187 -16.48 -7.33 6.06
N LEU A 188 -15.39 -7.77 5.40
CA LEU A 188 -14.92 -7.17 4.14
C LEU A 188 -16.00 -7.13 3.04
N ILE A 189 -16.97 -8.06 3.06
CA ILE A 189 -18.07 -8.11 2.09
C ILE A 189 -18.94 -6.85 2.09
N MET A 190 -18.90 -6.05 3.16
CA MET A 190 -19.60 -4.77 3.23
C MET A 190 -19.17 -3.80 2.12
N GLU A 191 -17.90 -3.82 1.71
CA GLU A 191 -17.41 -2.92 0.66
C GLU A 191 -18.09 -3.13 -0.71
N PRO A 192 -18.07 -4.34 -1.31
CA PRO A 192 -18.80 -4.58 -2.55
C PRO A 192 -20.31 -4.37 -2.39
N MET A 193 -20.90 -4.63 -1.21
CA MET A 193 -22.32 -4.31 -0.95
C MET A 193 -22.63 -2.82 -1.07
N ILE A 194 -21.82 -1.95 -0.45
CA ILE A 194 -22.00 -0.50 -0.53
C ILE A 194 -21.80 0.01 -1.96
N ILE A 195 -20.83 -0.55 -2.70
CA ILE A 195 -20.59 -0.18 -4.09
C ILE A 195 -21.77 -0.58 -4.99
N VAL A 196 -22.22 -1.84 -4.90
CA VAL A 196 -23.32 -2.35 -5.71
C VAL A 196 -24.64 -1.68 -5.35
N TYR A 197 -24.87 -1.36 -4.07
CA TYR A 197 -26.00 -0.51 -3.68
C TYR A 197 -25.98 0.84 -4.39
N GLY A 198 -24.80 1.44 -4.59
CA GLY A 198 -24.64 2.64 -5.40
C GLY A 198 -25.25 2.48 -6.79
N TYR A 199 -25.00 1.35 -7.46
CA TYR A 199 -25.52 1.06 -8.80
C TYR A 199 -27.00 0.65 -8.84
N THR A 200 -27.47 -0.11 -7.85
CA THR A 200 -28.79 -0.77 -7.91
C THR A 200 -29.86 -0.09 -7.06
N GLY A 201 -29.47 0.60 -6.00
CA GLY A 201 -30.38 1.13 -4.98
C GLY A 201 -31.07 0.07 -4.12
N ASP A 202 -30.65 -1.20 -4.20
CA ASP A 202 -31.26 -2.28 -3.43
C ASP A 202 -30.89 -2.20 -1.95
N ARG A 203 -31.85 -1.73 -1.15
CA ARG A 203 -31.68 -1.49 0.30
C ARG A 203 -31.27 -2.73 1.09
N ARG A 204 -31.55 -3.95 0.60
CA ARG A 204 -31.16 -5.19 1.28
C ARG A 204 -29.66 -5.25 1.55
N LEU A 205 -28.86 -4.71 0.62
CA LEU A 205 -27.40 -4.65 0.74
C LEU A 205 -26.94 -3.77 1.91
N VAL A 206 -27.54 -2.59 2.06
CA VAL A 206 -27.19 -1.65 3.14
C VAL A 206 -27.71 -2.16 4.48
N GLU A 207 -28.94 -2.67 4.51
CA GLU A 207 -29.55 -3.22 5.72
C GLU A 207 -28.74 -4.40 6.26
N PHE A 208 -28.16 -5.22 5.39
CA PHE A 208 -27.23 -6.28 5.76
C PHE A 208 -25.94 -5.73 6.40
N CYS A 209 -25.34 -4.70 5.80
CA CYS A 209 -24.15 -4.04 6.35
C CYS A 209 -24.43 -3.40 7.72
N GLU A 210 -25.55 -2.69 7.88
CA GLU A 210 -25.97 -2.08 9.15
C GLU A 210 -26.19 -3.14 10.24
N ASP A 211 -26.90 -4.22 9.91
CA ASP A 211 -27.15 -5.33 10.83
C ASP A 211 -25.86 -6.04 11.25
N TRP A 212 -24.91 -6.21 10.32
CA TRP A 212 -23.61 -6.81 10.65
C TRP A 212 -22.73 -5.86 11.47
N GLN A 213 -22.70 -4.56 11.15
CA GLN A 213 -21.98 -3.58 11.96
C GLN A 213 -22.53 -3.49 13.39
N LYS A 214 -23.86 -3.60 13.56
CA LYS A 214 -24.50 -3.68 14.87
C LYS A 214 -24.12 -4.95 15.61
N TRP A 215 -24.11 -6.10 14.94
CA TRP A 215 -23.71 -7.37 15.55
C TRP A 215 -22.24 -7.33 16.05
N LEU A 216 -21.33 -6.71 15.30
CA LEU A 216 -19.92 -6.55 15.71
C LEU A 216 -19.76 -5.77 17.02
N GLU A 217 -20.62 -4.77 17.27
CA GLU A 217 -20.57 -3.97 18.50
C GLU A 217 -20.64 -4.85 19.76
N ASP A 218 -21.52 -5.85 19.73
CA ASP A 218 -21.78 -6.75 20.85
C ASP A 218 -20.91 -8.03 20.85
N ASN A 219 -20.42 -8.46 19.68
CA ASN A 219 -19.82 -9.81 19.51
C ASN A 219 -18.35 -9.82 19.07
N SER A 220 -17.77 -8.68 18.68
CA SER A 220 -16.41 -8.63 18.16
C SER A 220 -15.36 -9.01 19.22
N ARG A 221 -14.61 -10.08 18.96
CA ARG A 221 -13.42 -10.49 19.72
C ARG A 221 -12.18 -9.75 19.24
N TRP A 222 -12.10 -9.49 17.94
CA TRP A 222 -10.97 -8.85 17.24
C TRP A 222 -10.97 -7.33 17.30
N GLN A 223 -11.82 -6.73 18.15
CA GLN A 223 -11.79 -5.29 18.42
C GLN A 223 -12.17 -4.40 17.20
N ASN A 224 -12.72 -5.00 16.14
CA ASN A 224 -13.26 -4.37 14.92
C ASN A 224 -14.69 -3.84 15.10
N LYS A 225 -14.89 -2.95 16.08
CA LYS A 225 -16.20 -2.38 16.41
C LYS A 225 -16.17 -0.87 16.63
N VAL A 226 -17.33 -0.23 16.49
CA VAL A 226 -17.48 1.24 16.52
C VAL A 226 -17.00 1.82 17.85
N SER A 227 -17.43 1.27 19.00
CA SER A 227 -16.97 1.78 20.31
C SER A 227 -15.46 1.66 20.49
N GLN A 228 -14.85 0.59 19.99
CA GLN A 228 -13.43 0.36 20.09
C GLN A 228 -12.64 1.31 19.19
N TYR A 229 -13.13 1.58 17.98
CA TYR A 229 -12.54 2.58 17.10
C TYR A 229 -12.63 3.99 17.68
N LEU A 230 -13.75 4.37 18.31
CA LEU A 230 -13.93 5.65 19.00
C LEU A 230 -13.09 5.79 20.28
N SER A 231 -12.71 4.68 20.92
CA SER A 231 -11.84 4.74 22.11
C SER A 231 -10.40 5.15 21.77
N ASP A 232 -9.66 5.67 22.76
CA ASP A 232 -8.22 5.95 22.62
C ASP A 232 -7.34 4.69 22.66
N LYS A 233 -7.90 3.52 22.98
CA LYS A 233 -7.13 2.28 23.11
C LYS A 233 -6.93 1.63 21.75
N LEU A 234 -5.72 1.19 21.47
CA LEU A 234 -5.41 0.24 20.40
C LEU A 234 -4.60 -0.88 21.06
N PRO A 235 -5.23 -2.00 21.43
CA PRO A 235 -4.49 -3.11 22.01
C PRO A 235 -3.62 -3.74 20.92
N TYR A 236 -2.34 -3.95 21.19
CA TYR A 236 -1.49 -4.74 20.29
C TYR A 236 -1.94 -6.19 20.28
N LEU A 237 -1.60 -6.90 19.20
CA LEU A 237 -2.00 -8.28 18.98
C LEU A 237 -3.53 -8.51 18.95
N SER A 238 -4.33 -7.44 18.89
CA SER A 238 -5.79 -7.52 18.94
C SER A 238 -6.43 -7.93 17.62
N MET A 239 -5.73 -7.72 16.50
CA MET A 239 -6.21 -8.03 15.16
C MET A 239 -5.02 -8.19 14.22
N HIS A 240 -5.19 -9.06 13.22
CA HIS A 240 -4.31 -9.15 12.06
C HIS A 240 -4.26 -7.79 11.36
N ALA A 241 -3.06 -7.29 11.07
CA ALA A 241 -2.86 -5.91 10.63
C ALA A 241 -3.54 -5.63 9.27
N VAL A 242 -3.51 -6.60 8.35
CA VAL A 242 -4.19 -6.52 7.05
C VAL A 242 -5.69 -6.42 7.21
N ALA A 243 -6.26 -7.27 8.08
CA ALA A 243 -7.69 -7.27 8.35
C ALA A 243 -8.12 -5.96 9.02
N TYR A 244 -7.33 -5.43 9.96
CA TYR A 244 -7.57 -4.10 10.52
C TYR A 244 -7.55 -3.00 9.44
N GLY A 245 -6.55 -3.04 8.55
CA GLY A 245 -6.41 -2.09 7.45
C GLY A 245 -7.58 -2.13 6.48
N GLU A 246 -8.15 -3.31 6.21
CA GLU A 246 -9.34 -3.44 5.36
C GLU A 246 -10.65 -3.09 6.08
N GLU A 247 -10.78 -3.37 7.38
CA GLU A 247 -12.07 -3.22 8.08
C GLU A 247 -12.26 -1.90 8.81
N VAL A 248 -11.19 -1.17 9.15
CA VAL A 248 -11.31 0.12 9.87
C VAL A 248 -12.14 1.15 9.11
N LYS A 249 -12.26 1.02 7.79
CA LYS A 249 -13.12 1.87 6.93
C LYS A 249 -14.59 1.44 6.87
N ASN A 250 -14.94 0.23 7.29
CA ASN A 250 -16.29 -0.33 7.11
C ASN A 250 -17.40 0.58 7.70
N PRO A 251 -17.27 1.13 8.92
CA PRO A 251 -18.22 2.12 9.42
C PRO A 251 -18.38 3.32 8.47
N ALA A 252 -17.29 3.90 7.97
CA ALA A 252 -17.34 5.02 7.03
C ALA A 252 -17.93 4.65 5.64
N LEU A 253 -17.83 3.39 5.22
CA LEU A 253 -18.52 2.91 4.01
C LEU A 253 -20.04 2.91 4.22
N ILE A 254 -20.52 2.50 5.40
CA ILE A 254 -21.95 2.58 5.75
C ILE A 254 -22.39 4.05 5.83
N TYR A 255 -21.59 4.92 6.46
CA TYR A 255 -21.83 6.37 6.45
C TYR A 255 -22.07 6.94 5.05
N CYS A 256 -21.32 6.45 4.05
CA CYS A 256 -21.43 6.91 2.66
C CYS A 256 -22.88 6.90 2.14
N VAL A 257 -23.71 5.98 2.63
CA VAL A 257 -25.08 5.77 2.15
C VAL A 257 -26.14 6.09 3.20
N THR A 258 -25.80 6.08 4.49
CA THR A 258 -26.74 6.39 5.58
C THR A 258 -26.66 7.84 6.05
N GLY A 259 -25.48 8.44 6.01
CA GLY A 259 -25.19 9.76 6.59
C GLY A 259 -25.04 9.75 8.11
N GLU A 260 -24.88 8.58 8.75
CA GLU A 260 -24.68 8.48 10.21
C GLU A 260 -23.25 8.90 10.60
N GLU A 261 -23.08 10.17 10.98
CA GLU A 261 -21.77 10.79 11.26
C GLU A 261 -20.91 10.03 12.28
N LYS A 262 -21.52 9.35 13.27
CA LYS A 262 -20.81 8.53 14.25
C LYS A 262 -19.97 7.42 13.60
N LEU A 263 -20.46 6.85 12.49
CA LEU A 263 -19.73 5.81 11.78
C LEU A 263 -18.51 6.37 11.04
N LEU A 264 -18.64 7.57 10.44
CA LEU A 264 -17.49 8.27 9.87
C LEU A 264 -16.45 8.59 10.94
N GLU A 265 -16.89 9.16 12.08
CA GLU A 265 -16.02 9.49 13.21
C GLU A 265 -15.25 8.27 13.72
N ALA A 266 -15.92 7.11 13.82
CA ALA A 266 -15.30 5.86 14.24
C ALA A 266 -14.13 5.47 13.33
N SER A 267 -14.35 5.40 12.01
CA SER A 267 -13.27 5.07 11.07
C SER A 267 -12.14 6.11 11.10
N LEU A 268 -12.46 7.40 11.14
CA LEU A 268 -11.44 8.45 11.20
C LEU A 268 -10.59 8.33 12.48
N ASN A 269 -11.21 8.09 13.63
CA ASN A 269 -10.48 7.92 14.89
C ASN A 269 -9.66 6.63 14.90
N GLY A 270 -10.23 5.52 14.42
CA GLY A 270 -9.54 4.24 14.27
C GLY A 270 -8.27 4.37 13.43
N THR A 271 -8.40 4.93 12.23
CA THR A 271 -7.25 5.13 11.33
C THR A 271 -6.22 6.11 11.88
N ARG A 272 -6.64 7.27 12.43
CA ARG A 272 -5.71 8.24 13.05
C ARG A 272 -5.00 7.64 14.26
N LYS A 273 -5.66 6.76 15.01
CA LYS A 273 -5.07 6.02 16.13
C LYS A 273 -4.03 5.00 15.66
N ALA A 274 -4.28 4.28 14.57
CA ALA A 274 -3.30 3.39 13.95
C ALA A 274 -2.07 4.15 13.46
N LEU A 275 -2.26 5.29 12.76
CA LEU A 275 -1.17 6.18 12.32
C LEU A 275 -0.25 6.58 13.50
N ARG A 276 -0.86 6.93 14.64
CA ARG A 276 -0.10 7.31 15.85
C ARG A 276 0.65 6.15 16.48
N ARG A 277 0.07 4.95 16.55
CA ARG A 277 0.57 3.86 17.40
C ARG A 277 1.36 2.77 16.69
N VAL A 278 1.06 2.48 15.43
CA VAL A 278 1.62 1.31 14.72
C VAL A 278 2.24 1.65 13.37
N VAL A 279 1.92 2.80 12.77
CA VAL A 279 2.50 3.20 11.48
C VAL A 279 3.88 3.85 11.66
N GLN A 280 4.89 3.26 11.05
CA GLN A 280 6.28 3.68 11.04
C GLN A 280 6.49 4.94 10.19
N THR A 281 7.61 5.66 10.31
CA THR A 281 7.85 6.84 9.47
C THR A 281 7.95 6.49 7.99
N THR A 282 8.32 5.25 7.69
CA THR A 282 8.31 4.66 6.33
C THR A 282 6.90 4.40 5.78
N GLY A 283 5.85 4.71 6.53
CA GLY A 283 4.45 4.46 6.15
C GLY A 283 3.99 3.00 6.32
N GLY A 284 4.89 2.11 6.73
CA GLY A 284 4.58 0.71 7.01
C GLY A 284 3.89 0.52 8.36
N VAL A 285 2.93 -0.41 8.43
CA VAL A 285 2.27 -0.78 9.69
C VAL A 285 3.11 -1.86 10.35
N SER A 286 3.63 -1.58 11.54
CA SER A 286 4.35 -2.57 12.33
C SER A 286 3.44 -3.74 12.67
N SER A 287 3.87 -4.92 12.25
CA SER A 287 3.08 -6.14 12.24
C SER A 287 3.96 -7.39 12.40
N CYS A 288 5.01 -7.36 13.23
CA CYS A 288 6.04 -8.39 13.37
C CYS A 288 5.54 -9.83 13.18
N SER A 289 4.44 -10.20 13.85
CA SER A 289 3.82 -11.53 13.76
C SER A 289 2.54 -11.59 12.93
N GLU A 290 2.40 -10.69 11.94
CA GLU A 290 1.18 -10.32 11.19
C GLU A 290 0.12 -9.55 11.99
N PHE A 291 0.25 -9.43 13.32
CA PHE A 291 -0.68 -8.68 14.16
C PHE A 291 -0.16 -7.28 14.49
N LEU A 292 -1.10 -6.34 14.70
CA LEU A 292 -0.81 -4.96 15.12
C LEU A 292 0.23 -4.91 16.24
N SER A 293 1.38 -4.30 15.95
CA SER A 293 2.55 -4.26 16.83
C SER A 293 3.04 -2.83 17.00
N PRO A 294 3.71 -2.49 18.11
CA PRO A 294 4.29 -1.16 18.30
C PRO A 294 5.33 -0.85 17.21
N LYS A 295 5.58 0.43 16.95
CA LYS A 295 6.67 0.87 16.06
C LYS A 295 8.02 0.47 16.64
N GLY A 296 9.02 0.26 15.78
CA GLY A 296 10.41 0.19 16.23
C GLY A 296 11.41 -0.03 15.11
N ALA A 297 12.70 0.22 15.39
CA ALA A 297 13.75 0.17 14.37
C ALA A 297 13.88 -1.20 13.68
N ALA A 298 13.66 -2.28 14.43
CA ALA A 298 13.70 -3.66 13.94
C ALA A 298 12.30 -4.28 13.76
N ASN A 299 11.23 -3.55 14.08
CA ASN A 299 9.88 -4.09 13.97
C ASN A 299 9.46 -4.15 12.50
N GLU A 300 9.01 -5.34 12.12
CA GLU A 300 8.75 -5.69 10.73
C GLU A 300 7.35 -5.21 10.32
N THR A 301 7.21 -4.86 9.05
CA THR A 301 5.97 -4.58 8.35
C THR A 301 5.75 -5.66 7.30
N GLU A 302 4.60 -6.32 7.37
CA GLU A 302 4.09 -7.18 6.31
C GLU A 302 3.71 -6.33 5.08
N TYR A 303 4.09 -6.78 3.88
CA TYR A 303 3.84 -6.04 2.64
C TYR A 303 2.36 -5.71 2.41
N CYS A 304 1.45 -6.64 2.68
CA CYS A 304 0.01 -6.45 2.48
C CYS A 304 -0.52 -5.16 3.13
N ASN A 305 0.05 -4.76 4.27
CA ASN A 305 -0.36 -3.57 4.99
C ASN A 305 -0.20 -2.29 4.18
N TYR A 306 0.79 -2.20 3.29
CA TYR A 306 0.95 -1.04 2.41
C TYR A 306 -0.28 -0.88 1.51
N ALA A 307 -0.77 -1.97 0.92
CA ALA A 307 -1.91 -1.95 0.00
C ALA A 307 -3.25 -1.77 0.71
N THR A 308 -3.48 -2.44 1.84
CA THR A 308 -4.75 -2.35 2.57
C THR A 308 -4.94 -0.97 3.22
N PHE A 309 -3.90 -0.42 3.85
CA PHE A 309 -3.98 0.92 4.42
C PHE A 309 -4.06 2.01 3.34
N GLN A 310 -3.31 1.89 2.24
CA GLN A 310 -3.43 2.82 1.11
C GLN A 310 -4.86 2.83 0.55
N HIS A 311 -5.47 1.65 0.38
CA HIS A 311 -6.86 1.54 -0.08
C HIS A 311 -7.82 2.24 0.90
N THR A 312 -7.64 2.05 2.21
CA THR A 312 -8.38 2.75 3.25
C THR A 312 -8.17 4.27 3.23
N TYR A 313 -6.93 4.75 3.07
CA TYR A 313 -6.67 6.19 2.92
C TYR A 313 -7.37 6.75 1.68
N SER A 314 -7.40 6.01 0.56
CA SER A 314 -8.11 6.42 -0.65
C SER A 314 -9.61 6.57 -0.42
N TRP A 315 -10.21 5.69 0.40
CA TRP A 315 -11.62 5.79 0.79
C TRP A 315 -11.88 6.97 1.72
N LEU A 316 -11.02 7.19 2.71
CA LEU A 316 -11.17 8.33 3.61
C LEU A 316 -10.98 9.67 2.88
N ALA A 317 -10.05 9.74 1.93
CA ALA A 317 -9.91 10.90 1.03
C ALA A 317 -11.22 11.16 0.27
N LEU A 318 -11.78 10.10 -0.33
CA LEU A 318 -13.04 10.16 -1.07
C LEU A 318 -14.22 10.63 -0.21
N LEU A 319 -14.31 10.14 1.02
CA LEU A 319 -15.42 10.40 1.93
C LEU A 319 -15.34 11.77 2.60
N THR A 320 -14.14 12.21 2.99
CA THR A 320 -13.95 13.45 3.79
C THR A 320 -13.58 14.68 2.97
N GLY A 321 -12.96 14.45 1.80
CA GLY A 321 -12.29 15.48 1.03
C GLY A 321 -11.06 16.07 1.73
N GLU A 322 -10.41 15.33 2.62
CA GLU A 322 -9.19 15.76 3.31
C GLU A 322 -7.92 15.29 2.57
N GLY A 323 -7.01 16.23 2.28
CA GLY A 323 -5.78 15.97 1.54
C GLY A 323 -4.72 15.19 2.34
N CYS A 324 -4.80 15.18 3.68
CA CYS A 324 -3.84 14.48 4.52
C CYS A 324 -3.80 12.96 4.26
N TRP A 325 -4.91 12.37 3.82
CA TRP A 325 -4.93 10.96 3.44
C TRP A 325 -4.05 10.66 2.23
N ALA A 326 -3.88 11.61 1.31
CA ALA A 326 -2.93 11.48 0.20
C ALA A 326 -1.47 11.67 0.63
N ASP A 327 -1.18 12.41 1.71
CA ASP A 327 0.15 12.41 2.32
C ASP A 327 0.53 10.99 2.80
N GLU A 328 -0.42 10.27 3.42
CA GLU A 328 -0.20 8.90 3.91
C GLU A 328 -0.07 7.87 2.76
N MET A 329 -0.82 8.05 1.67
CA MET A 329 -0.64 7.23 0.46
C MET A 329 0.77 7.42 -0.13
N GLU A 330 1.25 8.66 -0.26
CA GLU A 330 2.61 8.95 -0.75
C GLU A 330 3.69 8.41 0.18
N ARG A 331 3.52 8.59 1.50
CA ARG A 331 4.47 8.09 2.51
C ARG A 331 4.59 6.57 2.47
N SER A 332 3.47 5.86 2.42
CA SER A 332 3.42 4.40 2.32
C SER A 332 4.09 3.90 1.03
N LEU A 333 3.68 4.48 -0.11
CA LEU A 333 4.16 4.04 -1.42
C LEU A 333 5.66 4.30 -1.59
N PHE A 334 6.11 5.55 -1.46
CA PHE A 334 7.48 5.92 -1.85
C PHE A 334 8.58 5.43 -0.91
N ASN A 335 8.20 4.94 0.27
CA ASN A 335 9.13 4.48 1.29
C ASN A 335 9.03 2.97 1.46
N GLY A 336 8.33 2.49 2.48
CA GLY A 336 8.35 1.09 2.87
C GLY A 336 7.94 0.14 1.74
N ALA A 337 6.91 0.49 0.96
CA ALA A 337 6.42 -0.38 -0.10
C ALA A 337 7.42 -0.55 -1.26
N GLN A 338 8.20 0.48 -1.59
CA GLN A 338 9.29 0.40 -2.56
C GLN A 338 10.54 -0.27 -1.97
N GLY A 339 10.81 -0.05 -0.68
CA GLY A 339 11.92 -0.67 0.04
C GLY A 339 11.79 -2.18 0.18
N ALA A 340 10.57 -2.71 0.07
CA ALA A 340 10.29 -4.14 0.12
C ALA A 340 10.33 -4.85 -1.25
N ARG A 341 10.58 -4.13 -2.35
CA ARG A 341 10.67 -4.69 -3.70
C ARG A 341 12.12 -4.87 -4.15
N LYS A 342 12.40 -6.00 -4.80
CA LYS A 342 13.57 -6.11 -5.67
C LYS A 342 13.36 -5.20 -6.88
N LYS A 343 14.39 -4.45 -7.32
CA LYS A 343 14.23 -3.37 -8.30
C LYS A 343 13.91 -3.84 -9.73
N ASP A 344 14.10 -5.12 -10.02
CA ASP A 344 13.64 -5.76 -11.25
C ASP A 344 12.20 -6.31 -11.16
N GLU A 345 11.48 -6.05 -10.05
CA GLU A 345 10.09 -6.49 -9.82
C GLU A 345 9.90 -8.01 -9.92
N ARG A 346 10.98 -8.80 -9.80
CA ARG A 346 10.91 -10.28 -9.84
C ARG A 346 10.66 -10.91 -8.48
N ALA A 347 10.79 -10.15 -7.39
CA ALA A 347 10.57 -10.64 -6.03
C ALA A 347 10.26 -9.51 -5.06
N ILE A 348 9.54 -9.82 -3.98
CA ILE A 348 9.32 -8.93 -2.83
C ILE A 348 9.71 -9.63 -1.54
N ALA A 349 9.97 -8.84 -0.50
CA ALA A 349 10.05 -9.33 0.88
C ALA A 349 8.66 -9.26 1.55
N TYR A 350 8.28 -10.32 2.26
CA TYR A 350 7.05 -10.40 3.04
C TYR A 350 7.13 -9.42 4.21
N PHE A 351 8.17 -9.57 5.02
CA PHE A 351 8.48 -8.71 6.14
C PHE A 351 9.65 -7.79 5.82
N THR A 352 9.49 -6.51 6.16
CA THR A 352 10.57 -5.53 6.08
C THR A 352 10.59 -4.60 7.27
N SER A 353 11.78 -4.18 7.68
CA SER A 353 11.96 -3.24 8.80
C SER A 353 12.60 -1.91 8.33
N PRO A 354 12.49 -0.84 9.15
CA PRO A 354 13.23 0.39 8.93
C PRO A 354 14.75 0.15 8.92
N ASN A 355 15.27 -0.65 9.86
CA ASN A 355 16.67 -1.11 9.86
C ASN A 355 16.72 -2.58 9.47
N GLN A 356 17.20 -2.86 8.26
CA GLN A 356 17.22 -4.18 7.65
C GLN A 356 18.63 -4.49 7.16
N LEU A 357 19.43 -5.18 7.96
CA LEU A 357 20.82 -5.52 7.61
C LEU A 357 20.96 -6.81 6.79
N GLN A 358 19.95 -7.67 6.84
CA GLN A 358 19.88 -8.90 6.07
C GLN A 358 18.42 -9.25 5.78
N ALA A 359 18.19 -10.00 4.71
CA ALA A 359 16.90 -10.59 4.35
C ALA A 359 17.17 -12.02 3.88
N ASN A 360 17.20 -12.95 4.83
CA ASN A 360 17.54 -14.35 4.62
C ASN A 360 16.67 -15.25 5.51
N ARG A 361 16.86 -16.56 5.43
CA ARG A 361 16.06 -17.52 6.21
C ARG A 361 16.11 -17.31 7.73
N ASP A 362 17.12 -16.60 8.25
CA ASP A 362 17.32 -16.37 9.68
C ASP A 362 16.96 -14.93 10.10
N SER A 363 16.41 -14.12 9.18
CA SER A 363 16.21 -12.69 9.43
C SER A 363 14.84 -12.31 9.96
N SER A 364 13.80 -13.13 9.76
CA SER A 364 12.44 -12.76 10.18
C SER A 364 12.23 -12.94 11.69
N THR A 365 11.49 -12.00 12.30
CA THR A 365 11.01 -12.13 13.68
C THR A 365 9.86 -13.12 13.82
N TYR A 366 9.23 -13.51 12.70
CA TYR A 366 8.17 -14.50 12.66
C TYR A 366 8.75 -15.91 12.82
N ALA A 367 8.93 -16.29 14.10
CA ALA A 367 9.77 -17.40 14.55
C ALA A 367 9.42 -18.79 13.99
N ASP A 368 8.22 -18.99 13.45
CA ASP A 368 7.76 -20.29 12.98
C ASP A 368 8.16 -20.57 11.52
N TRP A 369 8.56 -19.55 10.74
CA TRP A 369 8.71 -19.67 9.30
C TRP A 369 9.84 -18.81 8.73
N ALA A 370 11.04 -19.36 8.76
CA ALA A 370 12.30 -18.81 8.22
C ALA A 370 12.16 -18.13 6.83
N GLU A 371 11.29 -18.66 5.97
CA GLU A 371 11.15 -18.22 4.58
C GLU A 371 10.56 -16.82 4.39
N TYR A 372 9.85 -16.27 5.38
CA TYR A 372 9.30 -14.92 5.26
C TYR A 372 10.36 -13.81 5.40
N GLY A 373 11.60 -14.18 5.75
CA GLY A 373 12.75 -13.28 5.74
C GLY A 373 13.40 -13.11 4.37
N VAL A 374 13.07 -13.92 3.36
CA VAL A 374 13.70 -13.88 2.02
C VAL A 374 12.88 -13.03 1.03
N TYR A 375 13.45 -12.72 -0.13
CA TYR A 375 12.70 -12.15 -1.26
C TYR A 375 12.22 -13.27 -2.19
N THR A 376 10.95 -13.29 -2.59
CA THR A 376 10.44 -14.29 -3.54
C THR A 376 9.41 -13.72 -4.53
N PRO A 377 9.32 -14.28 -5.75
CA PRO A 377 8.21 -14.04 -6.67
C PRO A 377 6.87 -14.52 -6.13
N CYS A 378 6.85 -15.59 -5.33
CA CYS A 378 5.63 -16.21 -4.82
C CYS A 378 5.93 -17.00 -3.53
N TYR A 379 5.35 -16.57 -2.42
CA TYR A 379 5.35 -17.34 -1.16
C TYR A 379 4.35 -18.51 -1.24
N HIS A 380 4.41 -19.41 -0.27
CA HIS A 380 3.40 -20.46 -0.09
C HIS A 380 2.02 -19.88 0.28
N VAL A 381 1.98 -18.75 1.00
CA VAL A 381 0.80 -17.89 1.08
C VAL A 381 1.12 -16.58 0.36
N PRO A 382 0.84 -16.47 -0.96
CA PRO A 382 1.29 -15.33 -1.77
C PRO A 382 0.43 -14.06 -1.59
N CYS A 383 -0.14 -13.81 -0.40
CA CYS A 383 -0.95 -12.62 -0.13
C CYS A 383 -0.16 -11.32 -0.39
N CYS A 384 1.11 -11.27 0.03
CA CYS A 384 2.00 -10.13 -0.17
C CYS A 384 2.29 -9.90 -1.66
N CYS A 385 2.64 -10.95 -2.41
CA CYS A 385 2.97 -10.84 -3.83
C CYS A 385 1.75 -10.39 -4.64
N THR A 386 0.56 -10.94 -4.32
CA THR A 386 -0.68 -10.57 -5.00
C THR A 386 -1.15 -9.15 -4.65
N ASN A 387 -1.07 -8.72 -3.38
CA ASN A 387 -1.34 -7.33 -2.99
C ASN A 387 -0.35 -6.34 -3.60
N ALA A 388 0.90 -6.73 -3.83
CA ALA A 388 1.88 -5.86 -4.46
C ALA A 388 1.48 -5.44 -5.88
N VAL A 389 0.73 -6.26 -6.62
CA VAL A 389 0.29 -5.94 -7.98
C VAL A 389 -0.66 -4.74 -8.02
N ARG A 390 -1.54 -4.60 -7.02
CA ARG A 390 -2.59 -3.55 -7.02
C ARG A 390 -2.12 -2.19 -6.48
N LEU A 391 -1.05 -2.15 -5.69
CA LEU A 391 -0.65 -0.96 -4.94
C LEU A 391 -0.43 0.28 -5.84
N ILE A 392 0.39 0.16 -6.87
CA ILE A 392 0.73 1.30 -7.75
C ILE A 392 -0.44 1.65 -8.68
N PRO A 393 -1.16 0.69 -9.31
CA PRO A 393 -2.39 1.01 -10.02
C PRO A 393 -3.42 1.75 -9.15
N GLU A 394 -3.62 1.35 -7.90
CA GLU A 394 -4.54 2.03 -6.97
C GLU A 394 -4.08 3.45 -6.61
N TYR A 395 -2.77 3.66 -6.45
CA TYR A 395 -2.20 4.98 -6.23
C TYR A 395 -2.45 5.89 -7.43
N LEU A 396 -2.14 5.42 -8.65
CA LEU A 396 -2.37 6.18 -9.88
C LEU A 396 -3.84 6.58 -10.04
N ARG A 397 -4.76 5.63 -9.77
CA ARG A 397 -6.20 5.90 -9.78
C ARG A 397 -6.65 6.91 -8.73
N SER A 398 -5.92 7.02 -7.62
CA SER A 398 -6.24 7.94 -6.53
C SER A 398 -5.62 9.32 -6.73
N MET A 399 -4.79 9.52 -7.77
CA MET A 399 -4.22 10.82 -8.10
C MET A 399 -5.27 11.87 -8.41
N ILE A 400 -6.39 11.47 -9.02
CA ILE A 400 -7.44 12.39 -9.44
C ILE A 400 -8.76 11.96 -8.83
N MET A 401 -9.46 12.92 -8.25
CA MET A 401 -10.86 12.77 -7.87
C MET A 401 -11.69 13.97 -8.33
N LEU A 402 -13.00 13.78 -8.39
CA LEU A 402 -13.96 14.80 -8.79
C LEU A 402 -14.93 15.09 -7.65
N ASP A 403 -15.27 16.36 -7.43
CA ASP A 403 -16.33 16.74 -6.49
C ASP A 403 -17.74 16.61 -7.11
N LYS A 404 -18.74 17.16 -6.41
CA LYS A 404 -20.14 17.18 -6.88
C LYS A 404 -20.40 18.21 -7.98
N GLU A 405 -19.42 18.94 -8.46
CA GLU A 405 -19.53 19.85 -9.60
C GLU A 405 -18.64 19.40 -10.77
N ASP A 406 -18.05 18.20 -10.66
CA ASP A 406 -17.06 17.63 -11.56
C ASP A 406 -15.79 18.52 -11.67
N GLU A 407 -15.49 19.29 -10.62
CA GLU A 407 -14.23 19.99 -10.49
C GLU A 407 -13.12 18.99 -10.16
N VAL A 408 -11.95 19.20 -10.78
CA VAL A 408 -10.82 18.28 -10.65
C VAL A 408 -10.02 18.58 -9.40
N TYR A 409 -9.80 17.55 -8.59
CA TYR A 409 -8.86 17.54 -7.47
C TYR A 409 -7.68 16.63 -7.80
N LEU A 410 -6.47 17.20 -7.84
CA LEU A 410 -5.20 16.50 -7.94
C LEU A 410 -4.68 16.20 -6.53
N LEU A 411 -4.85 14.96 -6.10
CA LEU A 411 -4.52 14.45 -4.76
C LEU A 411 -3.09 13.99 -4.67
N CYS A 412 -2.66 13.08 -5.53
CA CYS A 412 -1.33 12.47 -5.50
C CYS A 412 -0.53 12.89 -6.73
N TYR A 413 0.80 12.91 -6.60
CA TYR A 413 1.69 13.41 -7.65
C TYR A 413 2.56 12.31 -8.27
N GLY A 414 2.66 12.33 -9.59
CA GLY A 414 3.48 11.44 -10.38
C GLY A 414 3.28 11.72 -11.87
N PRO A 415 4.19 11.24 -12.75
CA PRO A 415 4.05 11.43 -14.18
C PRO A 415 2.88 10.60 -14.74
N ALA A 416 1.90 11.26 -15.35
CA ALA A 416 0.66 10.63 -15.80
C ALA A 416 -0.06 11.43 -16.90
N ASP A 417 -0.92 10.78 -17.68
CA ASP A 417 -1.94 11.44 -18.50
C ASP A 417 -3.30 11.30 -17.80
N VAL A 418 -4.07 12.39 -17.76
CA VAL A 418 -5.37 12.48 -17.08
C VAL A 418 -6.45 12.82 -18.08
N LYS A 419 -7.52 12.02 -18.11
CA LYS A 419 -8.76 12.30 -18.82
C LYS A 419 -9.91 12.41 -17.82
N SER A 420 -10.54 13.57 -17.72
CA SER A 420 -11.70 13.81 -16.84
C SER A 420 -12.90 14.27 -17.67
N PRO A 421 -14.09 14.50 -17.11
CA PRO A 421 -15.21 15.03 -17.88
C PRO A 421 -14.93 16.40 -18.51
N LYS A 422 -14.28 17.31 -17.76
CA LYS A 422 -14.14 18.73 -18.13
C LYS A 422 -12.71 19.16 -18.47
N LEU A 423 -11.69 18.55 -17.85
CA LEU A 423 -10.31 19.01 -17.90
C LEU A 423 -9.34 17.83 -18.10
N ASP A 424 -8.68 17.77 -19.26
CA ASP A 424 -7.64 16.77 -19.55
C ASP A 424 -6.27 17.44 -19.51
N PHE A 425 -5.27 16.74 -19.00
CA PHE A 425 -3.91 17.24 -18.90
C PHE A 425 -2.88 16.12 -18.77
N ALA A 426 -1.65 16.42 -19.17
CA ALA A 426 -0.48 15.58 -18.94
C ALA A 426 0.34 16.15 -17.79
N ILE A 427 0.85 15.27 -16.92
CA ILE A 427 1.72 15.58 -15.79
C ILE A 427 3.13 15.10 -16.14
N ASP A 428 4.08 16.03 -16.16
CA ASP A 428 5.51 15.75 -16.30
C ASP A 428 6.24 16.15 -15.02
N THR A 429 6.88 15.19 -14.37
CA THR A 429 7.56 15.41 -13.08
C THR A 429 8.49 14.26 -12.73
N LEU A 430 9.56 14.59 -12.00
CA LEU A 430 10.39 13.63 -11.27
C LEU A 430 10.01 13.54 -9.78
N TYR A 431 8.89 14.14 -9.35
CA TYR A 431 8.32 13.89 -8.03
C TYR A 431 8.16 12.37 -7.82
N PRO A 432 8.60 11.81 -6.68
CA PRO A 432 8.95 12.49 -5.42
C PRO A 432 10.41 12.98 -5.28
N PHE A 433 11.27 12.80 -6.29
CA PHE A 433 12.70 13.15 -6.23
C PHE A 433 13.01 14.63 -6.54
N ARG A 434 12.03 15.35 -7.07
CA ARG A 434 12.10 16.78 -7.42
C ARG A 434 10.85 17.52 -6.96
N GLU A 435 10.99 18.83 -6.85
CA GLU A 435 10.01 19.74 -6.24
C GLU A 435 8.95 20.26 -7.23
N THR A 436 9.21 20.13 -8.54
CA THR A 436 8.39 20.72 -9.61
C THR A 436 7.49 19.67 -10.27
N ILE A 437 6.22 20.04 -10.45
CA ILE A 437 5.22 19.26 -11.17
C ILE A 437 4.62 20.15 -12.26
N THR A 438 4.81 19.76 -13.52
CA THR A 438 4.33 20.53 -14.68
C THR A 438 3.10 19.84 -15.25
N LEU A 439 2.00 20.59 -15.37
CA LEU A 439 0.75 20.15 -15.97
C LEU A 439 0.55 20.87 -17.30
N GLN A 440 0.44 20.11 -18.38
CA GLN A 440 0.07 20.63 -19.69
C GLN A 440 -1.41 20.37 -19.94
N ILE A 441 -2.23 21.42 -20.01
CA ILE A 441 -3.66 21.30 -20.25
C ILE A 441 -3.91 20.95 -21.72
N THR A 442 -4.49 19.78 -21.98
CA THR A 442 -4.74 19.26 -23.33
C THR A 442 -6.19 19.44 -23.77
N ARG A 443 -7.14 19.50 -22.83
CA ARG A 443 -8.55 19.84 -23.08
C ARG A 443 -9.14 20.60 -21.90
N GLY A 444 -9.94 21.63 -22.16
CA GLY A 444 -10.68 22.38 -21.15
C GLY A 444 -11.09 23.75 -21.67
N GLN A 445 -12.15 24.35 -21.11
CA GLN A 445 -12.63 25.68 -21.48
C GLN A 445 -12.97 26.49 -20.22
N ARG A 446 -11.96 27.15 -19.65
CA ARG A 446 -12.06 27.96 -18.41
C ARG A 446 -12.41 27.13 -17.16
N GLU A 447 -11.82 25.94 -17.05
CA GLU A 447 -12.07 25.03 -15.93
C GLU A 447 -11.27 25.38 -14.68
N LYS A 448 -11.72 24.89 -13.53
CA LYS A 448 -11.02 25.01 -12.25
C LYS A 448 -10.22 23.73 -11.96
N LEU A 449 -9.08 23.92 -11.31
CA LEU A 449 -8.24 22.83 -10.81
C LEU A 449 -7.89 23.09 -9.35
N HIS A 450 -8.12 22.08 -8.52
CA HIS A 450 -7.67 22.03 -7.12
C HIS A 450 -6.49 21.09 -7.01
N VAL A 451 -5.49 21.50 -6.25
CA VAL A 451 -4.26 20.73 -6.04
C VAL A 451 -4.05 20.55 -4.55
N ARG A 452 -3.64 19.36 -4.12
CA ARG A 452 -3.28 19.13 -2.71
C ARG A 452 -2.06 19.99 -2.37
N ILE A 453 -2.07 20.64 -1.22
CA ILE A 453 -0.84 21.18 -0.64
C ILE A 453 -0.29 20.11 0.29
N PRO A 454 0.86 19.46 -0.02
CA PRO A 454 1.40 18.42 0.85
C PRO A 454 1.61 18.93 2.27
N GLY A 455 1.26 18.13 3.30
CA GLY A 455 1.35 18.57 4.69
C GLY A 455 2.76 18.98 5.16
N TRP A 456 3.80 18.51 4.47
CA TRP A 456 5.20 18.89 4.70
C TRP A 456 5.62 20.20 4.02
N CYS A 457 4.86 20.71 3.04
CA CYS A 457 5.23 21.88 2.25
C CYS A 457 4.74 23.18 2.91
N LYS A 458 5.67 24.07 3.27
CA LYS A 458 5.34 25.35 3.94
C LYS A 458 5.05 26.50 2.97
N LYS A 459 5.69 26.50 1.80
CA LYS A 459 5.66 27.61 0.82
C LYS A 459 5.34 27.09 -0.58
N PRO A 460 4.13 26.58 -0.82
CA PRO A 460 3.74 26.13 -2.15
C PRO A 460 3.65 27.32 -3.12
N LEU A 461 4.08 27.12 -4.36
CA LEU A 461 3.99 28.09 -5.43
C LEU A 461 3.29 27.47 -6.64
N ALA A 462 2.56 28.29 -7.38
CA ALA A 462 1.95 27.90 -8.63
C ALA A 462 2.13 29.00 -9.69
N THR A 463 2.45 28.60 -10.92
CA THR A 463 2.43 29.50 -12.07
C THR A 463 1.47 28.96 -13.12
N VAL A 464 0.90 29.87 -13.92
CA VAL A 464 0.17 29.53 -15.15
C VAL A 464 0.76 30.36 -16.28
N ASN A 465 1.27 29.68 -17.30
CA ASN A 465 1.99 30.29 -18.42
C ASN A 465 3.14 31.22 -17.97
N GLY A 466 3.89 30.78 -16.95
CA GLY A 466 5.02 31.53 -16.38
C GLY A 466 4.66 32.69 -15.44
N LYS A 467 3.37 32.97 -15.22
CA LYS A 467 2.91 33.99 -14.27
C LYS A 467 2.51 33.36 -12.95
N GLU A 468 3.02 33.85 -11.83
CA GLU A 468 2.61 33.39 -10.50
C GLU A 468 1.11 33.64 -10.27
N ILE A 469 0.42 32.62 -9.74
CA ILE A 469 -1.02 32.62 -9.47
C ILE A 469 -1.25 32.27 -8.00
N GLU A 470 -2.23 32.92 -7.40
CA GLU A 470 -2.66 32.63 -6.02
C GLU A 470 -3.23 31.21 -5.89
N LEU A 471 -2.88 30.55 -4.79
CA LEU A 471 -3.45 29.28 -4.35
C LEU A 471 -4.48 29.52 -3.24
N ILE A 472 -5.77 29.42 -3.58
CA ILE A 472 -6.88 29.70 -2.67
C ILE A 472 -7.17 28.43 -1.86
N LYS A 473 -6.69 28.40 -0.61
CA LYS A 473 -6.81 27.24 0.29
C LYS A 473 -8.24 26.99 0.74
N ASP A 474 -8.64 25.72 0.81
CA ASP A 474 -9.98 25.29 1.22
C ASP A 474 -10.08 24.90 2.71
N GLY A 475 -8.95 24.86 3.43
CA GLY A 475 -8.87 24.43 4.83
C GLY A 475 -8.87 22.91 5.05
N LYS A 476 -8.94 22.11 3.99
CA LYS A 476 -8.94 20.64 4.02
C LYS A 476 -7.68 20.02 3.38
N GLY A 477 -6.68 20.84 3.06
CA GLY A 477 -5.43 20.40 2.47
C GLY A 477 -5.37 20.55 0.95
N PHE A 478 -6.34 21.23 0.33
CA PHE A 478 -6.28 21.60 -1.08
C PHE A 478 -6.22 23.12 -1.25
N ALA A 479 -5.78 23.53 -2.43
CA ALA A 479 -5.91 24.89 -2.89
C ALA A 479 -6.39 24.92 -4.33
N ARG A 480 -7.34 25.80 -4.62
CA ARG A 480 -7.76 26.10 -5.99
C ARG A 480 -6.76 27.05 -6.64
N ILE A 481 -6.33 26.74 -7.85
CA ILE A 481 -5.54 27.68 -8.66
C ILE A 481 -6.47 28.84 -9.06
N ALA A 482 -6.06 30.08 -8.75
CA ALA A 482 -6.82 31.29 -9.08
C ALA A 482 -6.74 31.70 -10.57
N ALA A 483 -6.84 30.72 -11.46
CA ALA A 483 -6.88 30.89 -12.91
C ALA A 483 -7.93 29.96 -13.52
N ALA A 484 -8.51 30.37 -14.65
CA ALA A 484 -9.46 29.57 -15.41
C ALA A 484 -8.71 28.90 -16.56
N LEU A 485 -8.56 27.58 -16.50
CA LEU A 485 -7.66 26.82 -17.36
C LEU A 485 -8.32 26.41 -18.69
N SER A 486 -7.58 26.55 -19.77
CA SER A 486 -7.99 26.17 -21.12
C SER A 486 -6.92 25.32 -21.81
N ALA A 487 -7.31 24.61 -22.87
CA ALA A 487 -6.36 23.86 -23.68
C ALA A 487 -5.19 24.75 -24.13
N GLY A 488 -3.96 24.24 -23.96
CA GLY A 488 -2.72 24.95 -24.25
C GLY A 488 -2.08 25.64 -23.04
N ASP A 489 -2.79 25.80 -21.92
CA ASP A 489 -2.20 26.35 -20.70
C ASP A 489 -1.17 25.40 -20.08
N MET A 490 -0.12 25.98 -19.51
CA MET A 490 0.89 25.28 -18.73
C MET A 490 0.81 25.72 -17.28
N VAL A 491 0.54 24.79 -16.38
CA VAL A 491 0.54 25.00 -14.93
C VAL A 491 1.82 24.40 -14.37
N GLU A 492 2.57 25.14 -13.56
CA GLU A 492 3.68 24.58 -12.80
C GLU A 492 3.39 24.72 -11.31
N LEU A 493 3.46 23.60 -10.60
CA LEU A 493 3.43 23.57 -9.15
C LEU A 493 4.86 23.37 -8.66
N HIS A 494 5.25 24.12 -7.63
CA HIS A 494 6.54 23.97 -6.98
C HIS A 494 6.33 23.82 -5.48
N PHE A 495 6.79 22.69 -4.93
CA PHE A 495 6.68 22.35 -3.52
C PHE A 495 8.08 22.21 -2.89
N PRO A 496 8.63 23.30 -2.33
CA PRO A 496 9.94 23.28 -1.69
C PRO A 496 10.03 22.21 -0.59
N MET A 497 10.98 21.30 -0.73
CA MET A 497 11.18 20.17 0.18
C MET A 497 12.26 20.50 1.20
N GLU A 498 11.84 20.93 2.39
CA GLU A 498 12.74 21.15 3.52
C GLU A 498 13.19 19.82 4.16
N ILE A 499 14.43 19.79 4.65
CA ILE A 499 14.94 18.67 5.43
C ILE A 499 14.30 18.68 6.81
N LYS A 500 13.77 17.53 7.23
CA LYS A 500 13.16 17.31 8.54
C LYS A 500 13.90 16.20 9.28
N ILE A 501 14.29 16.49 10.51
CA ILE A 501 14.91 15.54 11.43
C ILE A 501 13.82 15.11 12.42
N VAL A 502 13.53 13.81 12.45
CA VAL A 502 12.42 13.22 13.22
C VAL A 502 12.98 12.31 14.30
N LYS A 503 12.64 12.58 15.57
CA LYS A 503 12.83 11.61 16.65
C LYS A 503 11.70 10.60 16.58
N VAL A 504 12.02 9.35 16.27
CA VAL A 504 11.02 8.30 16.07
C VAL A 504 10.56 7.76 17.42
N ASP A 505 9.25 7.78 17.66
CA ASP A 505 8.68 7.14 18.84
C ASP A 505 8.85 5.62 18.74
N ASP A 506 9.89 5.14 19.44
CA ASP A 506 10.28 3.73 19.56
C ASP A 506 10.25 3.32 21.05
N SER A 507 9.30 3.86 21.82
CA SER A 507 9.26 3.70 23.27
C SER A 507 9.09 2.27 23.77
N HIS A 508 8.82 1.32 22.88
CA HIS A 508 8.68 -0.11 23.20
C HIS A 508 10.00 -0.88 23.03
N SER A 509 10.96 -0.33 22.27
CA SER A 509 12.26 -0.95 22.00
C SER A 509 13.45 -0.04 22.35
N ALA A 510 13.20 1.17 22.86
CA ALA A 510 14.23 2.16 23.15
C ALA A 510 13.76 3.18 24.20
N SER A 511 14.63 3.50 25.16
CA SER A 511 14.42 4.67 26.02
C SER A 511 14.96 5.98 25.40
N LYS A 512 15.88 5.90 24.42
CA LYS A 512 16.27 7.02 23.55
C LYS A 512 15.83 6.79 22.11
N PHE A 513 14.93 7.65 21.67
CA PHE A 513 14.36 7.59 20.33
C PHE A 513 15.41 7.81 19.24
N PRO A 514 15.49 6.91 18.24
CA PRO A 514 16.41 7.08 17.12
C PRO A 514 15.97 8.24 16.21
N ILE A 515 16.87 8.65 15.33
CA ILE A 515 16.63 9.76 14.39
C ILE A 515 16.37 9.21 12.99
N SER A 516 15.32 9.73 12.34
CA SER A 516 15.03 9.55 10.92
C SER A 516 15.11 10.90 10.21
N ILE A 517 15.56 10.90 8.96
CA ILE A 517 15.71 12.11 8.15
C ILE A 517 14.75 12.03 6.98
N GLU A 518 13.94 13.07 6.77
CA GLU A 518 12.94 13.17 5.70
C GLU A 518 13.23 14.41 4.84
N ARG A 519 12.95 14.33 3.53
CA ARG A 519 12.86 15.49 2.62
C ARG A 519 11.66 15.27 1.69
N GLY A 520 10.69 16.18 1.76
CA GLY A 520 9.42 16.00 1.06
C GLY A 520 8.66 14.75 1.56
N PRO A 521 8.14 13.90 0.67
CA PRO A 521 7.51 12.62 1.06
C PRO A 521 8.52 11.48 1.28
N LEU A 522 9.81 11.71 1.05
CA LEU A 522 10.85 10.68 1.12
C LEU A 522 11.51 10.64 2.50
N VAL A 523 11.57 9.43 3.06
CA VAL A 523 12.42 9.06 4.20
C VAL A 523 13.77 8.60 3.63
N TYR A 524 14.88 9.02 4.24
CA TYR A 524 16.23 8.65 3.80
C TYR A 524 16.85 7.59 4.69
N ALA A 525 17.67 6.73 4.10
CA ALA A 525 18.36 5.65 4.76
C ALA A 525 19.83 5.57 4.32
N LEU A 526 20.69 5.13 5.23
CA LEU A 526 22.06 4.75 4.92
C LEU A 526 22.00 3.38 4.21
N PRO A 527 22.37 3.29 2.92
CA PRO A 527 22.26 2.04 2.19
C PRO A 527 23.30 1.03 2.68
N VAL A 528 22.88 -0.23 2.75
CA VAL A 528 23.79 -1.36 2.94
C VAL A 528 23.92 -2.06 1.58
N PRO A 529 25.13 -2.12 0.99
CA PRO A 529 25.37 -2.85 -0.24
C PRO A 529 24.86 -4.30 -0.15
N VAL A 530 24.24 -4.80 -1.22
CA VAL A 530 23.54 -6.08 -1.21
C VAL A 530 24.25 -7.11 -2.08
N ARG A 531 24.57 -8.25 -1.50
CA ARG A 531 24.97 -9.45 -2.22
C ARG A 531 23.79 -10.42 -2.28
N TRP A 532 23.23 -10.59 -3.47
CA TRP A 532 22.14 -11.53 -3.72
C TRP A 532 22.65 -12.96 -3.88
N ALA A 533 21.94 -13.91 -3.30
CA ALA A 533 22.13 -15.34 -3.53
C ALA A 533 20.79 -15.99 -3.91
N GLU A 534 20.81 -16.83 -4.93
CA GLU A 534 19.62 -17.63 -5.26
C GLU A 534 19.34 -18.63 -4.14
N TYR A 535 18.06 -18.76 -3.82
CA TYR A 535 17.54 -19.71 -2.85
C TYR A 535 16.51 -20.59 -3.56
N PRO A 536 16.63 -21.93 -3.49
CA PRO A 536 15.65 -22.82 -4.11
C PRO A 536 14.22 -22.62 -3.58
N GLY A 537 14.08 -22.16 -2.33
CA GLY A 537 12.78 -21.96 -1.70
C GLY A 537 11.99 -23.25 -1.51
N ASN A 538 10.72 -23.10 -1.15
CA ASN A 538 9.74 -24.18 -1.07
C ASN A 538 8.41 -23.70 -1.70
N PRO A 539 8.36 -23.44 -3.01
CA PRO A 539 7.14 -23.01 -3.68
C PRO A 539 6.11 -24.16 -3.68
N ILE A 540 4.81 -23.82 -3.67
CA ILE A 540 3.73 -24.82 -3.72
C ILE A 540 3.72 -25.50 -5.10
N THR A 541 3.70 -24.68 -6.15
CA THR A 541 3.94 -25.13 -7.52
C THR A 541 5.40 -24.92 -7.91
N PRO A 542 6.09 -25.88 -8.56
CA PRO A 542 7.44 -25.67 -9.06
C PRO A 542 7.54 -24.42 -9.94
N LEU A 543 8.51 -23.54 -9.65
CA LEU A 543 8.67 -22.30 -10.40
C LEU A 543 9.09 -22.57 -11.85
N PRO A 544 8.60 -21.78 -12.83
CA PRO A 544 9.06 -21.85 -14.21
C PRO A 544 10.55 -21.55 -14.36
N GLU A 545 11.15 -21.97 -15.48
CA GLU A 545 12.56 -21.70 -15.77
C GLU A 545 12.88 -20.20 -15.67
N GLY A 546 14.02 -19.90 -15.04
CA GLY A 546 14.51 -18.53 -14.85
C GLY A 546 13.95 -17.82 -13.61
N TRP A 547 13.02 -18.42 -12.85
CA TRP A 547 12.51 -17.90 -11.59
C TRP A 547 13.14 -18.60 -10.39
N CYS A 548 13.47 -17.84 -9.34
CA CYS A 548 14.01 -18.36 -8.09
C CYS A 548 13.66 -17.43 -6.92
N TRP A 549 13.88 -17.89 -5.69
CA TRP A 549 13.84 -17.04 -4.51
C TRP A 549 15.23 -16.45 -4.27
N TYR A 550 15.33 -15.44 -3.42
CA TYR A 550 16.57 -14.70 -3.20
C TYR A 550 16.81 -14.42 -1.72
N GLU A 551 18.01 -14.76 -1.25
CA GLU A 551 18.55 -14.24 0.01
C GLU A 551 19.38 -12.99 -0.28
N ALA A 552 19.22 -11.98 0.57
CA ALA A 552 19.95 -10.71 0.50
C ALA A 552 20.86 -10.61 1.72
N PHE A 553 22.17 -10.67 1.48
CA PHE A 553 23.20 -10.51 2.49
C PHE A 553 23.86 -9.13 2.36
N PRO A 554 24.34 -8.54 3.46
CA PRO A 554 25.19 -7.37 3.34
C PRO A 554 26.47 -7.76 2.59
N ASP A 555 26.86 -6.95 1.61
CA ASP A 555 28.11 -7.13 0.89
C ASP A 555 29.27 -6.59 1.75
N LEU A 556 29.82 -7.48 2.57
CA LEU A 556 30.90 -7.21 3.49
C LEU A 556 32.24 -7.64 2.89
N ASP A 557 33.23 -6.75 2.97
CA ASP A 557 34.62 -7.13 2.75
C ASP A 557 35.17 -7.85 4.00
N PHE A 558 35.13 -9.18 3.97
CA PHE A 558 35.68 -10.04 5.03
C PHE A 558 37.21 -10.03 5.09
N SER A 559 37.91 -9.39 4.14
CA SER A 559 39.38 -9.34 4.13
C SER A 559 39.97 -8.33 5.13
N ALA A 560 39.14 -7.46 5.71
CA ALA A 560 39.55 -6.34 6.56
C ALA A 560 39.66 -6.64 8.08
N GLY A 561 39.55 -7.90 8.54
CA GLY A 561 39.64 -8.20 9.98
C GLY A 561 39.63 -9.68 10.38
N ASP A 562 40.04 -9.93 11.62
CA ASP A 562 40.23 -11.19 12.32
C ASP A 562 38.91 -11.92 12.66
N GLY A 563 38.13 -12.33 11.64
CA GLY A 563 37.06 -13.33 11.74
C GLY A 563 35.80 -12.96 12.54
N PHE A 564 35.90 -12.10 13.55
CA PHE A 564 34.82 -11.56 14.40
C PHE A 564 34.60 -10.04 14.22
N ALA A 565 35.59 -9.34 13.66
CA ALA A 565 35.59 -7.89 13.47
C ALA A 565 34.89 -7.29 12.21
N PRO A 566 34.38 -8.03 11.20
CA PRO A 566 33.91 -7.38 9.96
C PRO A 566 32.68 -6.49 10.16
N HIS A 567 31.93 -6.67 11.26
CA HIS A 567 30.77 -5.85 11.59
C HIS A 567 31.10 -4.52 12.30
N TRP A 568 32.25 -4.43 12.98
CA TRP A 568 32.64 -3.21 13.70
C TRP A 568 33.10 -2.10 12.76
N ASN A 569 33.77 -2.46 11.67
CA ASN A 569 34.22 -1.51 10.64
C ASN A 569 33.25 -1.41 9.45
N ALA A 570 32.06 -1.99 9.58
CA ALA A 570 31.07 -1.96 8.51
C ALA A 570 30.64 -0.51 8.21
N SER A 571 30.37 -0.21 6.95
CA SER A 571 29.97 1.13 6.50
C SER A 571 28.71 1.65 7.17
N TRP A 572 27.85 0.76 7.67
CA TRP A 572 26.62 1.08 8.40
C TRP A 572 26.79 1.21 9.92
N ALA A 573 27.99 0.98 10.46
CA ALA A 573 28.31 1.14 11.88
C ALA A 573 28.41 2.63 12.25
N LYS A 574 27.29 3.34 12.15
CA LYS A 574 27.23 4.80 12.19
C LYS A 574 26.17 5.28 13.18
N ALA A 575 26.47 6.40 13.85
CA ALA A 575 25.54 7.15 14.70
C ALA A 575 25.50 8.61 14.28
N VAL A 576 24.38 9.27 14.61
CA VAL A 576 24.16 10.68 14.31
C VAL A 576 24.22 11.50 15.60
N ASP A 577 24.77 12.72 15.52
CA ASP A 577 24.72 13.69 16.61
C ASP A 577 23.25 13.97 16.99
N GLU A 578 22.92 13.87 18.28
CA GLU A 578 21.59 14.18 18.78
C GLU A 578 21.13 15.62 18.54
N ASN A 579 22.08 16.52 18.31
CA ASN A 579 21.87 17.94 18.03
C ASN A 579 21.97 18.27 16.54
N LEU A 580 21.97 17.27 15.65
CA LEU A 580 22.01 17.49 14.20
C LEU A 580 20.94 18.50 13.77
N THR A 581 21.35 19.47 12.96
CA THR A 581 20.47 20.47 12.36
C THR A 581 20.38 20.31 10.84
N PRO A 582 19.27 20.72 10.20
CA PRO A 582 19.12 20.63 8.75
C PRO A 582 20.25 21.29 7.94
N ASN A 583 20.86 22.37 8.45
CA ASN A 583 21.93 23.10 7.76
C ASN A 583 23.24 22.32 7.64
N GLN A 584 23.40 21.24 8.41
CA GLN A 584 24.57 20.35 8.34
C GLN A 584 24.39 19.26 7.28
N ILE A 585 23.18 19.08 6.74
CA ILE A 585 22.87 18.07 5.72
C ILE A 585 22.87 18.74 4.35
N ARG A 586 23.53 18.12 3.37
CA ARG A 586 23.56 18.62 1.99
C ARG A 586 22.66 17.78 1.11
N VAL A 587 21.84 18.42 0.29
CA VAL A 587 21.09 17.75 -0.77
C VAL A 587 22.00 17.64 -1.99
N VAL A 588 22.18 16.42 -2.50
CA VAL A 588 22.91 16.14 -3.74
C VAL A 588 21.89 15.71 -4.77
N GLU A 589 21.72 16.51 -5.82
CA GLU A 589 20.86 16.18 -6.95
C GLU A 589 21.73 15.84 -8.16
N THR A 590 21.41 14.75 -8.83
CA THR A 590 22.09 14.28 -10.04
C THR A 590 21.10 14.14 -11.19
N GLU A 591 21.61 14.09 -12.41
CA GLU A 591 20.80 13.70 -13.56
C GLU A 591 20.26 12.27 -13.41
N VAL A 592 19.16 11.98 -14.11
CA VAL A 592 18.59 10.63 -14.16
C VAL A 592 19.51 9.73 -14.98
N ASP A 593 19.99 8.65 -14.35
CA ASP A 593 20.78 7.60 -14.99
C ASP A 593 20.09 6.25 -14.75
N GLY A 594 19.23 5.82 -15.68
CA GLY A 594 18.50 4.56 -15.57
C GLY A 594 17.28 4.61 -14.63
N TYR A 595 16.96 3.48 -14.02
CA TYR A 595 15.75 3.32 -13.21
C TYR A 595 15.86 4.07 -11.87
N VAL A 596 14.96 5.03 -11.64
CA VAL A 596 15.04 5.97 -10.51
C VAL A 596 14.98 5.33 -9.12
N TRP A 597 14.40 4.12 -8.99
CA TRP A 597 14.37 3.39 -7.70
C TRP A 597 15.60 2.53 -7.46
N GLU A 598 16.48 2.39 -8.46
CA GLU A 598 17.79 1.73 -8.34
C GLU A 598 18.93 2.76 -8.28
N LYS A 599 18.83 3.82 -9.09
CA LYS A 599 19.76 4.95 -9.15
C LYS A 599 18.98 6.26 -8.91
N PRO A 600 18.66 6.59 -7.65
CA PRO A 600 17.87 7.79 -7.35
C PRO A 600 18.61 9.06 -7.78
N PRO A 601 17.93 10.01 -8.44
CA PRO A 601 18.55 11.27 -8.87
C PRO A 601 18.71 12.27 -7.70
N VAL A 602 18.65 11.80 -6.45
CA VAL A 602 18.78 12.60 -5.24
C VAL A 602 19.32 11.77 -4.08
N ALA A 603 20.23 12.37 -3.30
CA ALA A 603 20.78 11.82 -2.06
C ALA A 603 20.94 12.95 -1.03
N LEU A 604 21.22 12.56 0.23
CA LEU A 604 21.65 13.46 1.29
C LEU A 604 23.07 13.10 1.71
N GLU A 605 23.96 14.08 1.85
CA GLU A 605 25.21 13.91 2.61
C GLU A 605 24.96 14.31 4.06
N VAL A 606 25.08 13.35 4.97
CA VAL A 606 24.80 13.53 6.40
C VAL A 606 26.08 13.27 7.19
N PRO A 607 26.49 14.17 8.11
CA PRO A 607 27.63 13.92 8.98
C PRO A 607 27.27 12.84 10.00
N LEU A 608 27.94 11.70 9.91
CA LEU A 608 27.77 10.56 10.81
C LEU A 608 29.11 10.18 11.45
N TYR A 609 29.05 9.63 12.65
CA TYR A 609 30.21 9.19 13.42
C TYR A 609 30.29 7.67 13.44
N HIS A 610 31.50 7.12 13.48
CA HIS A 610 31.69 5.68 13.63
C HIS A 610 31.30 5.23 15.04
N ALA A 611 30.45 4.20 15.14
CA ALA A 611 29.90 3.72 16.41
C ALA A 611 30.54 2.39 16.84
N LYS A 612 31.23 2.36 17.99
CA LYS A 612 32.10 1.23 18.41
C LYS A 612 31.37 -0.11 18.64
N LEU A 613 30.05 -0.08 18.88
CA LEU A 613 29.25 -1.27 19.26
C LEU A 613 28.03 -1.50 18.33
N ALA A 614 28.16 -1.14 17.05
CA ALA A 614 27.08 -1.28 16.06
C ALA A 614 26.66 -2.73 15.71
N HIS A 615 27.30 -3.76 16.29
CA HIS A 615 26.88 -5.16 16.10
C HIS A 615 25.48 -5.44 16.67
N MET A 616 24.96 -4.56 17.54
CA MET A 616 23.61 -4.65 18.11
C MET A 616 22.48 -4.60 17.07
N PHE A 617 22.73 -4.08 15.86
CA PHE A 617 21.74 -4.00 14.78
C PHE A 617 21.45 -5.34 14.08
N LEU A 618 22.25 -6.37 14.36
CA LEU A 618 22.15 -7.69 13.71
C LEU A 618 21.12 -8.60 14.37
N SER A 619 20.69 -8.31 15.60
CA SER A 619 19.73 -9.17 16.29
C SER A 619 18.32 -8.60 16.13
N PRO A 620 17.43 -9.30 15.41
CA PRO A 620 16.01 -8.92 15.31
C PRO A 620 15.27 -9.00 16.66
N ARG A 621 15.95 -9.45 17.74
CA ARG A 621 15.39 -9.63 19.09
C ARG A 621 15.87 -8.60 20.12
N MET A 622 16.71 -7.63 19.74
CA MET A 622 17.25 -6.65 20.69
C MET A 622 16.29 -5.47 20.85
N GLY A 623 15.45 -5.53 21.88
CA GLY A 623 14.57 -4.43 22.30
C GLY A 623 15.26 -3.35 23.15
N GLU A 624 16.60 -3.34 23.27
CA GLU A 624 17.34 -2.45 24.19
C GLU A 624 18.61 -1.82 23.57
N ALA A 625 18.77 -1.81 22.23
CA ALA A 625 19.99 -1.31 21.59
C ALA A 625 20.21 0.23 21.68
N TRP A 626 19.27 0.96 22.30
CA TRP A 626 19.18 2.43 22.22
C TRP A 626 18.97 3.11 23.58
N GLU A 627 19.36 2.49 24.69
CA GLU A 627 19.11 3.10 26.01
C GLU A 627 20.00 4.30 26.35
N VAL A 628 21.22 4.32 25.82
CA VAL A 628 22.20 5.39 25.98
C VAL A 628 22.70 5.85 24.61
N PRO A 629 23.03 7.15 24.42
CA PRO A 629 23.77 7.56 23.24
C PRO A 629 25.02 6.69 23.06
N LEU A 630 25.29 6.27 21.84
CA LEU A 630 26.42 5.40 21.56
C LEU A 630 27.74 6.15 21.71
N ASP A 631 28.74 5.47 22.26
CA ASP A 631 30.13 5.92 22.18
C ASP A 631 30.60 5.87 20.73
N VAL A 632 31.20 6.96 20.28
CA VAL A 632 31.70 7.12 18.90
C VAL A 632 33.20 7.43 18.86
N GLU A 633 33.82 7.19 17.71
CA GLU A 633 35.22 7.50 17.43
C GLU A 633 35.39 8.43 16.25
N GLY A 634 36.52 9.15 16.25
CA GLY A 634 36.94 9.97 15.13
C GLY A 634 36.11 11.24 14.93
N ASN A 635 36.30 11.86 13.77
CA ASN A 635 35.49 13.00 13.33
C ASN A 635 34.28 12.51 12.53
N ALA A 636 33.26 13.36 12.41
CA ALA A 636 32.14 13.07 11.52
C ALA A 636 32.63 12.87 10.07
N GLU A 637 32.09 11.84 9.42
CA GLU A 637 32.23 11.57 8.00
C GLU A 637 30.91 11.90 7.30
N TYR A 638 30.97 12.55 6.15
CA TYR A 638 29.76 12.74 5.34
C TYR A 638 29.41 11.43 4.65
N CYS A 639 28.35 10.78 5.11
CA CYS A 639 27.82 9.57 4.52
C CYS A 639 26.66 9.90 3.57
N THR A 640 26.63 9.21 2.43
CA THR A 640 25.55 9.33 1.46
C THR A 640 24.35 8.49 1.92
N MET A 641 23.23 9.15 2.20
CA MET A 641 21.94 8.53 2.44
C MET A 641 21.07 8.69 1.19
N VAL A 642 20.36 7.63 0.82
CA VAL A 642 19.46 7.59 -0.35
C VAL A 642 18.00 7.43 0.12
N PRO A 643 16.99 7.72 -0.70
CA PRO A 643 15.60 7.46 -0.32
C PRO A 643 15.41 6.00 0.09
N HIS A 644 14.68 5.74 1.18
CA HIS A 644 14.45 4.42 1.75
C HIS A 644 13.93 3.43 0.69
N GLY A 645 12.99 3.90 -0.15
CA GLY A 645 12.41 3.14 -1.24
C GLY A 645 13.43 2.66 -2.28
N CYS A 646 14.65 3.19 -2.30
CA CYS A 646 15.73 2.80 -3.22
C CYS A 646 16.67 1.73 -2.65
N THR A 647 16.40 1.22 -1.45
CA THR A 647 17.26 0.25 -0.75
C THR A 647 16.56 -1.08 -0.52
N ASN A 648 17.30 -2.19 -0.50
CA ASN A 648 16.82 -3.49 -0.01
C ASN A 648 17.39 -3.83 1.37
N LEU A 649 18.63 -3.42 1.67
CA LEU A 649 19.25 -3.47 2.99
C LEU A 649 19.67 -2.05 3.40
N ARG A 650 19.50 -1.68 4.67
CA ARG A 650 19.58 -0.28 5.12
C ARG A 650 19.60 -0.07 6.63
N ILE A 651 20.04 1.13 7.03
CA ILE A 651 19.75 1.74 8.33
C ILE A 651 18.95 3.03 8.09
N THR A 652 17.68 3.06 8.50
CA THR A 652 16.78 4.22 8.37
C THR A 652 16.64 4.99 9.69
N TYR A 653 16.62 4.27 10.81
CA TYR A 653 16.54 4.83 12.15
C TYR A 653 17.95 4.81 12.74
N LEU A 654 18.58 5.99 12.72
CA LEU A 654 19.96 6.16 13.14
C LEU A 654 20.06 6.23 14.68
N PRO A 655 21.04 5.52 15.29
CA PRO A 655 21.39 5.76 16.70
C PRO A 655 21.78 7.19 16.90
N ARG A 656 21.57 7.64 18.12
CA ARG A 656 22.12 8.91 18.58
C ARG A 656 23.48 8.71 19.23
N ALA A 657 24.36 9.68 19.01
CA ALA A 657 25.57 9.91 19.77
C ALA A 657 25.51 11.29 20.44
N ASN A 658 26.24 11.45 21.54
CA ASN A 658 26.43 12.75 22.19
C ASN A 658 27.88 13.17 21.92
N VAL A 659 28.08 14.08 20.96
CA VAL A 659 29.40 14.45 20.43
C VAL A 659 29.72 15.91 20.64
#